data_AF-A0A1Y3NI11-F1
#
_entry.id   AF-A0A1Y3NI11-F1
#
_cell.length_a   1.000
_cell.length_b   1.000
_cell.length_c   1.000
_cell.angle_alpha   90.00
_cell.angle_beta   90.00
_cell.angle_gamma   90.00
#
_symmetry.space_group_name_H-M   'P 1'
#
loop_
_entity.id
_entity.type
_entity.pdbx_description
1 polymer ?
#
loop_
_entity_poly.entity_id
_entity_poly.type
_entity_poly.pdbx_seq_one_letter_code
_entity_poly.pdbx_strand_id
1 'polypeptide(L)'
;MTKKMKTVVKVTQKKVVKKIVHKNSYNYPIYNVSWEKNFIALGSENGKVNLLKVSNEALENSEGTIAPDEETLCEMQSLNTKVMPSLPNQFVFSQRVHSVNLNPTPIWKCSSSKKNIEITDIAWNPFVPYWIAVSRSDAVVNIWDLRYNKGHVGQVNGHYHSIKSVNNISQKKKKKKKKKKKYDSLQSLERKVELNNYERNIGKAYKNIISLSKLQKEESVLADLIDICTPYPEIKAENWEFPPLQKSEENLDNHCEQKYITQFKNDLEKYSHKLPPGYASQEEKWLGGINEELKDEIQIVQLRINALSSIKSNKWEFIIENKDKLLEVLEKDQLFMEADEIKQMISCLLPHDHVTALKIGLELNKMFDEQEDRDYSDLTAINHILLFPTVYDTDDNMITLIPELESNMSRNSVDPTVLVDPSTHMYSKNILLKVFIDDEESVNKIPMHAYHSLTNLLQDPTLIIPLLELEIKIDEIVNNKDLSKEDIDTRIINVIKEKYIIKDVPQDKKDEDDNENPLSRAFTTAHQRNSLSVTTNRLYMDALLRNSMFEEFFYTSMDLFMQYFQLDFSRTIISTIDRVALAKVKEYIDQIYQKIASDITDVINDIQQIQEFNEESFDQLFKKLTDNILTVADLIALLNKIGVVCANGIQIIPLLDDKGGIFFNYTQSFLIELIEQLSSSLYSFIATVKIISEKTNFGFSTE
;
A
#
# COMPACT_ATOMS: atom_id res chain seq x y z
N MET A 1 -29.18 -33.69 36.99
CA MET A 1 -29.97 -32.53 37.45
C MET A 1 -29.01 -31.41 37.85
N THR A 2 -28.68 -30.49 36.94
CA THR A 2 -27.89 -29.28 37.25
C THR A 2 -28.51 -28.11 36.49
N LYS A 3 -29.27 -27.29 37.21
CA LYS A 3 -30.06 -26.17 36.68
C LYS A 3 -29.15 -24.94 36.61
N LYS A 4 -28.68 -24.57 35.41
CA LYS A 4 -27.96 -23.30 35.18
C LYS A 4 -28.96 -22.14 35.28
N MET A 5 -28.79 -21.28 36.30
CA MET A 5 -29.46 -19.99 36.39
C MET A 5 -28.79 -19.01 35.40
N LYS A 6 -29.54 -18.56 34.39
CA LYS A 6 -29.19 -17.39 33.57
C LYS A 6 -29.70 -16.13 34.27
N THR A 7 -28.79 -15.30 34.76
CA THR A 7 -29.09 -13.95 35.26
C THR A 7 -29.17 -13.00 34.07
N VAL A 8 -30.38 -12.56 33.74
CA VAL A 8 -30.63 -11.55 32.69
C VAL A 8 -30.47 -10.16 33.30
N VAL A 9 -29.41 -9.44 32.91
CA VAL A 9 -29.22 -8.04 33.27
C VAL A 9 -29.99 -7.17 32.27
N LYS A 10 -31.11 -6.58 32.71
CA LYS A 10 -31.84 -5.56 31.94
C LYS A 10 -31.10 -4.23 32.03
N VAL A 11 -30.48 -3.80 30.93
CA VAL A 11 -29.98 -2.44 30.75
C VAL A 11 -31.15 -1.54 30.33
N THR A 12 -31.61 -0.67 31.22
CA THR A 12 -32.60 0.37 30.91
C THR A 12 -31.93 1.55 30.22
N GLN A 13 -32.13 1.68 28.90
CA GLN A 13 -31.72 2.86 28.16
C GLN A 13 -32.56 4.08 28.59
N LYS A 14 -31.90 5.10 29.12
CA LYS A 14 -32.50 6.39 29.48
C LYS A 14 -32.82 7.15 28.18
N LYS A 15 -34.11 7.28 27.86
CA LYS A 15 -34.59 8.03 26.69
C LYS A 15 -34.29 9.52 26.86
N VAL A 16 -33.34 10.06 26.08
CA VAL A 16 -33.04 11.49 26.07
C VAL A 16 -34.16 12.22 25.36
N VAL A 17 -35.01 12.92 26.11
CA VAL A 17 -36.05 13.79 25.55
C VAL A 17 -35.37 15.09 25.10
N LYS A 18 -35.28 15.31 23.78
CA LYS A 18 -34.77 16.57 23.21
C LYS A 18 -35.85 17.65 23.38
N LYS A 19 -35.57 18.68 24.17
CA LYS A 19 -36.48 19.82 24.44
C LYS A 19 -36.17 20.98 23.49
N ILE A 20 -37.19 21.58 22.89
CA ILE A 20 -37.06 22.74 21.98
C ILE A 20 -36.99 24.02 22.83
N VAL A 21 -35.90 24.78 22.72
CA VAL A 21 -35.61 25.93 23.58
C VAL A 21 -36.19 27.23 23.02
N HIS A 22 -36.28 27.37 21.69
CA HIS A 22 -36.74 28.59 21.02
C HIS A 22 -37.30 28.27 19.63
N LYS A 23 -38.41 28.91 19.24
CA LYS A 23 -38.97 28.85 17.89
C LYS A 23 -38.64 30.16 17.20
N ASN A 24 -37.81 30.08 16.16
CA ASN A 24 -37.34 31.22 15.41
C ASN A 24 -38.53 32.04 14.84
N SER A 25 -38.65 33.31 15.22
CA SER A 25 -39.61 34.27 14.64
C SER A 25 -39.04 35.03 13.43
N TYR A 26 -37.77 34.82 13.08
CA TYR A 26 -37.14 35.48 11.92
C TYR A 26 -37.56 34.81 10.60
N ASN A 27 -37.92 35.62 9.60
CA ASN A 27 -38.30 35.19 8.24
C ASN A 27 -37.13 34.65 7.40
N TYR A 28 -35.94 34.50 7.98
CA TYR A 28 -34.73 34.06 7.29
C TYR A 28 -34.11 32.85 7.99
N PRO A 29 -33.54 31.88 7.24
CA PRO A 29 -32.77 30.79 7.81
C PRO A 29 -31.63 31.31 8.69
N ILE A 30 -31.47 30.69 9.85
CA ILE A 30 -30.31 30.89 10.74
C ILE A 30 -29.23 29.92 10.27
N TYR A 31 -28.07 30.47 9.85
CA TYR A 31 -26.96 29.64 9.39
C TYR A 31 -25.98 29.27 10.49
N ASN A 32 -25.89 30.09 11.54
CA ASN A 32 -24.93 29.87 12.62
C ASN A 32 -25.45 30.48 13.93
N VAL A 33 -25.07 29.88 15.05
CA VAL A 33 -25.46 30.23 16.42
C VAL A 33 -24.21 30.17 17.30
N SER A 34 -23.95 31.23 18.06
CA SER A 34 -22.87 31.27 19.03
C SER A 34 -23.41 31.65 20.41
N TRP A 35 -22.95 30.96 21.46
CA TRP A 35 -23.43 31.14 22.83
C TRP A 35 -22.27 31.45 23.80
N GLU A 36 -22.40 32.51 24.61
CA GLU A 36 -21.50 32.79 25.74
C GLU A 36 -22.29 33.28 26.94
N LYS A 37 -22.13 32.57 28.06
CA LYS A 37 -22.81 32.86 29.33
C LYS A 37 -24.33 32.89 29.14
N ASN A 38 -24.91 34.08 29.03
CA ASN A 38 -26.33 34.34 28.91
C ASN A 38 -26.65 35.17 27.66
N PHE A 39 -25.77 35.14 26.66
CA PHE A 39 -25.96 35.79 25.36
C PHE A 39 -25.91 34.76 24.24
N ILE A 40 -26.82 34.92 23.27
CA ILE A 40 -26.89 34.13 22.05
C ILE A 40 -26.76 35.08 20.88
N ALA A 41 -25.77 34.86 20.02
CA ALA A 41 -25.65 35.56 18.76
C ALA A 41 -26.16 34.64 17.62
N LEU A 42 -27.10 35.14 16.82
CA LEU A 42 -27.72 34.44 15.69
C LEU A 42 -27.36 35.12 14.39
N GLY A 43 -26.76 34.39 13.44
CA GLY A 43 -26.48 34.88 12.09
C GLY A 43 -27.48 34.37 11.06
N SER A 44 -28.14 35.27 10.34
CA SER A 44 -29.14 34.94 9.32
C SER A 44 -28.65 35.17 7.88
N GLU A 45 -29.37 34.59 6.93
CA GLU A 45 -29.07 34.64 5.49
C GLU A 45 -28.95 36.06 4.92
N ASN A 46 -29.78 36.98 5.40
CA ASN A 46 -29.88 38.36 4.91
C ASN A 46 -28.72 39.27 5.35
N GLY A 47 -27.63 38.71 5.88
CA GLY A 47 -26.51 39.52 6.32
C GLY A 47 -26.63 40.04 7.75
N LYS A 48 -27.67 39.67 8.52
CA LYS A 48 -27.93 40.20 9.85
C LYS A 48 -27.41 39.30 10.97
N VAL A 49 -26.90 39.93 12.03
CA VAL A 49 -26.56 39.26 13.29
C VAL A 49 -27.39 39.88 14.41
N ASN A 50 -28.15 39.03 15.10
CA ASN A 50 -28.97 39.41 16.24
C ASN A 50 -28.31 38.90 17.52
N LEU A 51 -28.08 39.79 18.50
CA LEU A 51 -27.62 39.42 19.83
C LEU A 51 -28.79 39.39 20.79
N LEU A 52 -29.12 38.20 21.29
CA LEU A 52 -30.16 37.95 22.28
C LEU A 52 -29.52 37.78 23.65
N LYS A 53 -30.14 38.36 24.68
CA LYS A 53 -29.78 38.09 26.07
C LYS A 53 -30.83 37.18 26.67
N VAL A 54 -30.38 36.07 27.25
CA VAL A 54 -31.22 35.15 28.02
C VAL A 54 -31.11 35.59 29.49
N SER A 55 -32.25 35.80 30.15
CA SER A 55 -32.24 36.07 31.59
C SER A 55 -31.81 34.82 32.36
N ASN A 56 -31.04 34.98 33.44
CA ASN A 56 -30.64 33.85 34.28
C ASN A 56 -31.87 33.15 34.91
N GLU A 57 -32.93 33.92 35.21
CA GLU A 57 -34.19 33.41 35.72
C GLU A 57 -34.90 32.47 34.72
N ALA A 58 -34.82 32.78 33.41
CA ALA A 58 -35.36 31.91 32.36
C ALA A 58 -34.56 30.60 32.20
N LEU A 59 -33.27 30.60 32.52
CA LEU A 59 -32.40 29.41 32.51
C LEU A 59 -32.66 28.50 33.72
N GLU A 60 -32.97 29.07 34.89
CA GLU A 60 -33.08 28.33 36.15
C GLU A 60 -34.48 27.77 36.43
N ASN A 61 -35.56 28.40 35.91
CA ASN A 61 -36.95 28.07 36.29
C ASN A 61 -37.82 27.43 35.18
N SER A 62 -37.29 27.09 34.00
CA SER A 62 -38.14 26.71 32.85
C SER A 62 -38.26 25.19 32.62
N GLU A 63 -39.38 24.60 33.04
CA GLU A 63 -39.84 23.30 32.51
C GLU A 63 -40.49 23.42 31.11
N GLY A 64 -40.64 24.63 30.54
CA GLY A 64 -41.20 24.91 29.19
C GLY A 64 -40.27 25.62 28.19
N THR A 65 -40.83 26.06 27.06
CA THR A 65 -40.19 26.89 26.01
C THR A 65 -39.77 28.24 26.58
N ILE A 66 -38.52 28.66 26.37
CA ILE A 66 -38.05 29.98 26.81
C ILE A 66 -38.38 30.98 25.70
N ALA A 67 -39.30 31.90 25.97
CA ALA A 67 -39.42 33.13 25.17
C ALA A 67 -38.33 34.09 25.71
N PRO A 68 -37.28 34.42 24.92
CA PRO A 68 -36.36 35.46 25.33
C PRO A 68 -37.14 36.77 25.46
N ASP A 69 -36.81 37.60 26.45
CA ASP A 69 -37.31 38.97 26.50
C ASP A 69 -36.94 39.64 25.17
N GLU A 70 -37.92 40.15 24.42
CA GLU A 70 -37.75 40.65 23.03
C GLU A 70 -36.89 41.93 22.91
N GLU A 71 -36.00 42.21 23.87
CA GLU A 71 -34.99 43.25 23.73
C GLU A 71 -33.86 42.74 22.82
N THR A 72 -34.02 43.02 21.53
CA THR A 72 -32.95 42.90 20.54
C THR A 72 -31.89 43.95 20.89
N LEU A 73 -30.78 43.54 21.51
CA LEU A 73 -29.79 44.47 22.06
C LEU A 73 -29.01 45.23 20.98
N CYS A 74 -28.82 44.62 19.81
CA CYS A 74 -28.13 45.22 18.68
C CYS A 74 -28.48 44.48 17.39
N GLU A 75 -28.74 45.21 16.31
CA GLU A 75 -28.92 44.70 14.96
C GLU A 75 -27.79 45.24 14.07
N MET A 76 -27.06 44.35 13.40
CA MET A 76 -26.02 44.71 12.44
C MET A 76 -26.35 44.13 11.07
N GLN A 77 -26.30 44.96 10.01
CA GLN A 77 -26.66 44.57 8.65
C GLN A 77 -25.44 44.61 7.72
N SER A 78 -25.09 43.46 7.14
CA SER A 78 -24.12 43.35 6.03
C SER A 78 -24.80 43.54 4.68
N LEU A 79 -24.11 44.22 3.76
CA LEU A 79 -24.64 44.64 2.47
C LEU A 79 -24.49 43.62 1.32
N ASN A 80 -24.17 42.33 1.54
CA ASN A 80 -24.33 41.20 0.59
C ASN A 80 -23.49 39.96 0.99
N THR A 81 -23.84 39.18 2.03
CA THR A 81 -23.31 37.79 2.27
C THR A 81 -23.82 37.20 3.60
N LYS A 82 -23.77 35.86 3.74
CA LYS A 82 -24.02 35.10 4.98
C LYS A 82 -23.07 35.56 6.10
N VAL A 83 -23.56 35.72 7.33
CA VAL A 83 -22.76 36.20 8.47
C VAL A 83 -22.67 35.13 9.55
N MET A 84 -21.47 34.96 10.11
CA MET A 84 -21.23 34.07 11.24
C MET A 84 -21.20 34.85 12.56
N PRO A 85 -22.08 34.53 13.54
CA PRO A 85 -22.11 35.17 14.85
C PRO A 85 -20.89 34.79 15.71
N SER A 86 -20.52 35.68 16.62
CA SER A 86 -19.55 35.44 17.70
C SER A 86 -19.98 36.24 18.94
N LEU A 87 -19.29 36.00 20.05
CA LEU A 87 -19.72 36.31 21.41
C LEU A 87 -19.40 37.76 21.86
N PRO A 88 -20.01 38.28 22.95
CA PRO A 88 -19.59 39.55 23.55
C PRO A 88 -18.12 39.50 24.01
N ASN A 89 -17.29 40.43 23.52
CA ASN A 89 -15.81 40.43 23.61
C ASN A 89 -15.06 39.45 22.68
N GLN A 90 -15.74 38.90 21.66
CA GLN A 90 -15.12 38.19 20.53
C GLN A 90 -15.64 38.77 19.19
N PHE A 91 -14.87 38.62 18.09
CA PHE A 91 -15.18 39.28 16.81
C PHE A 91 -16.03 38.40 15.89
N VAL A 92 -17.14 38.98 15.40
CA VAL A 92 -18.07 38.41 14.42
C VAL A 92 -17.45 38.60 13.01
N PHE A 93 -17.80 37.84 11.95
CA PHE A 93 -17.21 38.02 10.59
C PHE A 93 -18.22 37.96 9.41
N SER A 94 -18.06 38.93 8.49
CA SER A 94 -18.80 39.22 7.25
C SER A 94 -17.86 40.04 6.35
N GLN A 95 -18.01 40.02 5.03
CA GLN A 95 -17.22 40.88 4.12
C GLN A 95 -17.28 42.38 4.44
N ARG A 96 -18.26 42.85 5.26
CA ARG A 96 -18.28 44.21 5.80
C ARG A 96 -18.85 44.24 7.24
N VAL A 97 -18.09 44.91 8.11
CA VAL A 97 -18.35 45.35 9.50
C VAL A 97 -18.31 44.25 10.56
N HIS A 98 -17.43 44.36 11.59
CA HIS A 98 -17.62 43.74 12.92
C HIS A 98 -16.85 44.37 14.10
N SER A 99 -17.60 44.70 15.15
CA SER A 99 -17.33 44.55 16.59
C SER A 99 -18.54 45.07 17.38
N VAL A 100 -19.03 44.38 18.41
CA VAL A 100 -19.99 44.96 19.38
C VAL A 100 -19.19 45.61 20.51
N ASN A 101 -18.96 46.92 20.38
CA ASN A 101 -18.98 47.82 21.53
C ASN A 101 -20.28 48.64 21.40
N LEU A 102 -20.72 49.36 22.42
CA LEU A 102 -21.93 50.23 22.35
C LEU A 102 -21.76 51.43 21.38
N ASN A 103 -20.92 51.29 20.36
CA ASN A 103 -20.65 52.23 19.28
C ASN A 103 -20.49 51.46 17.94
N PRO A 104 -21.26 51.77 16.89
CA PRO A 104 -21.45 50.92 15.70
C PRO A 104 -20.32 50.98 14.64
N THR A 105 -19.08 51.34 15.00
CA THR A 105 -17.98 51.45 14.04
C THR A 105 -17.06 50.22 14.06
N PRO A 106 -16.69 49.64 12.90
CA PRO A 106 -15.85 48.44 12.85
C PRO A 106 -14.42 48.75 13.30
N ILE A 107 -13.93 48.01 14.30
CA ILE A 107 -12.59 48.18 14.87
C ILE A 107 -11.48 47.67 13.92
N TRP A 108 -11.80 46.71 13.04
CA TRP A 108 -10.83 46.11 12.11
C TRP A 108 -11.49 45.76 10.78
N LYS A 109 -10.78 45.97 9.67
CA LYS A 109 -11.23 45.62 8.32
C LYS A 109 -10.08 45.06 7.52
N CYS A 110 -10.27 43.86 7.00
CA CYS A 110 -9.38 43.29 5.99
C CYS A 110 -10.17 42.91 4.75
N SER A 111 -9.73 43.39 3.60
CA SER A 111 -10.23 42.95 2.30
C SER A 111 -9.32 41.86 1.77
N SER A 112 -9.88 40.68 1.49
CA SER A 112 -9.20 39.70 0.64
C SER A 112 -8.87 40.36 -0.71
N SER A 113 -7.62 40.23 -1.15
CA SER A 113 -7.16 40.75 -2.45
C SER A 113 -7.92 40.13 -3.63
N LYS A 114 -8.41 38.90 -3.46
CA LYS A 114 -9.27 38.21 -4.42
C LYS A 114 -10.73 38.54 -4.16
N LYS A 115 -11.36 39.24 -5.10
CA LYS A 115 -12.83 39.44 -5.15
C LYS A 115 -13.49 38.08 -5.43
N ASN A 116 -14.65 37.82 -4.83
CA ASN A 116 -15.48 36.61 -5.03
C ASN A 116 -15.05 35.31 -4.31
N ILE A 117 -14.38 35.40 -3.16
CA ILE A 117 -14.08 34.20 -2.37
C ILE A 117 -14.92 34.20 -1.10
N GLU A 118 -15.67 33.12 -0.93
CA GLU A 118 -16.55 32.91 0.21
C GLU A 118 -15.75 32.39 1.40
N ILE A 119 -16.05 32.93 2.58
CA ILE A 119 -15.54 32.40 3.85
C ILE A 119 -16.49 31.28 4.26
N THR A 120 -15.94 30.09 4.43
CA THR A 120 -16.73 28.89 4.71
C THR A 120 -16.83 28.59 6.20
N ASP A 121 -15.78 28.86 6.97
CA ASP A 121 -15.73 28.67 8.42
C ASP A 121 -14.65 29.55 9.07
N ILE A 122 -14.78 29.77 10.38
CA ILE A 122 -13.88 30.60 11.18
C ILE A 122 -13.70 29.98 12.57
N ALA A 123 -12.46 29.84 13.01
CA ALA A 123 -12.14 29.33 14.34
C ALA A 123 -11.08 30.18 15.04
N TRP A 124 -11.40 30.61 16.27
CA TRP A 124 -10.45 31.28 17.15
C TRP A 124 -9.41 30.30 17.69
N ASN A 125 -8.16 30.75 17.77
CA ASN A 125 -7.13 29.97 18.45
C ASN A 125 -7.45 29.93 19.96
N PRO A 126 -7.57 28.74 20.58
CA PRO A 126 -7.95 28.62 21.99
C PRO A 126 -6.84 29.06 22.97
N PHE A 127 -5.62 29.32 22.49
CA PHE A 127 -4.46 29.70 23.29
C PHE A 127 -3.98 31.13 23.03
N VAL A 128 -4.22 31.66 21.83
CA VAL A 128 -3.75 32.96 21.38
C VAL A 128 -4.96 33.84 21.04
N PRO A 129 -5.41 34.74 21.95
CA PRO A 129 -6.70 35.43 21.86
C PRO A 129 -6.89 36.33 20.63
N TYR A 130 -5.80 36.68 19.96
CA TYR A 130 -5.78 37.54 18.78
C TYR A 130 -5.49 36.75 17.50
N TRP A 131 -5.40 35.41 17.57
CA TRP A 131 -5.26 34.56 16.39
C TRP A 131 -6.58 33.95 15.96
N ILE A 132 -6.86 34.03 14.66
CA ILE A 132 -8.06 33.49 14.05
C ILE A 132 -7.71 32.75 12.76
N ALA A 133 -8.26 31.55 12.59
CA ALA A 133 -8.18 30.78 11.36
C ALA A 133 -9.45 31.00 10.54
N VAL A 134 -9.30 31.30 9.26
CA VAL A 134 -10.40 31.59 8.32
C VAL A 134 -10.27 30.67 7.13
N SER A 135 -11.21 29.74 6.95
CA SER A 135 -11.27 28.90 5.76
C SER A 135 -12.06 29.54 4.64
N ARG A 136 -11.68 29.18 3.42
CA ARG A 136 -12.22 29.74 2.19
C ARG A 136 -12.66 28.64 1.24
N SER A 137 -13.51 29.03 0.28
CA SER A 137 -13.98 28.13 -0.76
C SER A 137 -12.90 27.68 -1.75
N ASP A 138 -11.74 28.35 -1.79
CA ASP A 138 -10.59 27.99 -2.65
C ASP A 138 -9.62 27.00 -1.98
N ALA A 139 -10.10 26.23 -1.01
CA ALA A 139 -9.33 25.18 -0.33
C ALA A 139 -8.10 25.69 0.47
N VAL A 140 -8.16 26.95 0.93
CA VAL A 140 -7.11 27.61 1.71
C VAL A 140 -7.63 28.00 3.10
N VAL A 141 -6.80 27.80 4.13
CA VAL A 141 -7.02 28.37 5.48
C VAL A 141 -5.98 29.44 5.77
N ASN A 142 -6.42 30.66 6.05
CA ASN A 142 -5.55 31.76 6.45
C ASN A 142 -5.59 31.95 7.97
N ILE A 143 -4.43 32.06 8.61
CA ILE A 143 -4.28 32.36 10.03
C ILE A 143 -3.93 33.84 10.17
N TRP A 144 -4.74 34.59 10.88
CA TRP A 144 -4.56 36.04 11.09
C TRP A 144 -4.19 36.33 12.53
N ASP A 145 -3.27 37.28 12.72
CA ASP A 145 -3.04 37.92 14.03
C ASP A 145 -3.65 39.32 13.97
N LEU A 146 -4.69 39.57 14.76
CA LEU A 146 -5.43 40.83 14.74
C LEU A 146 -4.60 42.03 15.22
N ARG A 147 -3.43 41.80 15.82
CA ARG A 147 -2.48 42.87 16.15
C ARG A 147 -1.67 43.29 14.93
N TYR A 148 -1.66 42.48 13.88
CA TYR A 148 -0.86 42.67 12.68
C TYR A 148 -1.75 43.06 11.48
N ASN A 149 -1.78 44.35 11.16
CA ASN A 149 -2.61 44.89 10.08
C ASN A 149 -2.05 44.68 8.65
N LYS A 150 -0.97 43.89 8.48
CA LYS A 150 -0.27 43.74 7.20
C LYS A 150 -0.56 42.43 6.44
N GLY A 151 -1.49 41.61 6.91
CA GLY A 151 -1.87 40.35 6.24
C GLY A 151 -2.06 39.20 7.21
N HIS A 152 -2.31 38.00 6.66
CA HIS A 152 -2.33 36.77 7.44
C HIS A 152 -0.90 36.42 7.89
N VAL A 153 -0.76 35.86 9.09
CA VAL A 153 0.53 35.43 9.66
C VAL A 153 0.93 34.02 9.22
N GLY A 154 -0.01 33.25 8.67
CA GLY A 154 0.25 31.93 8.11
C GLY A 154 -0.87 31.48 7.18
N GLN A 155 -0.57 30.49 6.35
CA GLN A 155 -1.49 29.90 5.38
C GLN A 155 -1.32 28.38 5.39
N VAL A 156 -2.43 27.65 5.46
CA VAL A 156 -2.47 26.19 5.30
C VAL A 156 -3.11 25.88 3.95
N ASN A 157 -2.36 25.18 3.11
CA ASN A 157 -2.75 24.71 1.79
C ASN A 157 -2.65 23.17 1.76
N GLY A 158 -3.26 22.53 0.77
CA GLY A 158 -3.21 21.07 0.60
C GLY A 158 -4.58 20.39 0.51
N HIS A 159 -5.67 21.15 0.66
CA HIS A 159 -7.00 20.67 0.32
C HIS A 159 -7.28 20.92 -1.17
N TYR A 160 -7.99 20.00 -1.81
CA TYR A 160 -8.39 20.10 -3.23
C TYR A 160 -9.81 20.67 -3.42
N HIS A 161 -10.58 20.77 -2.34
CA HIS A 161 -11.99 21.17 -2.36
C HIS A 161 -12.27 22.24 -1.31
N SER A 162 -13.41 22.93 -1.44
CA SER A 162 -13.91 23.91 -0.47
C SER A 162 -13.92 23.34 0.96
N ILE A 163 -13.19 23.99 1.87
CA ILE A 163 -13.06 23.55 3.26
C ILE A 163 -14.35 23.87 3.99
N LYS A 164 -15.05 22.85 4.48
CA LYS A 164 -16.36 23.03 5.13
C LYS A 164 -16.27 23.44 6.60
N SER A 165 -15.20 23.07 7.28
CA SER A 165 -14.99 23.43 8.69
C SER A 165 -13.51 23.50 9.05
N VAL A 166 -13.18 24.36 10.01
CA VAL A 166 -11.88 24.44 10.66
C VAL A 166 -12.11 24.28 12.14
N ASN A 167 -11.60 23.20 12.72
CA ASN A 167 -11.69 23.01 14.15
C ASN A 167 -10.30 23.12 14.75
N ASN A 168 -10.08 24.13 15.60
CA ASN A 168 -8.90 24.15 16.45
C ASN A 168 -9.09 23.08 17.52
N ILE A 169 -8.62 21.87 17.21
CA ILE A 169 -8.54 20.80 18.19
C ILE A 169 -7.65 21.35 19.28
N SER A 170 -8.26 21.75 20.41
CA SER A 170 -7.51 21.90 21.63
C SER A 170 -6.90 20.53 21.83
N GLN A 171 -5.58 20.39 21.62
CA GLN A 171 -4.86 19.30 22.27
C GLN A 171 -5.28 19.44 23.72
N LYS A 172 -6.14 18.52 24.19
CA LYS A 172 -6.64 18.51 25.56
C LYS A 172 -5.42 18.82 26.39
N LYS A 173 -5.41 19.99 27.04
CA LYS A 173 -4.28 20.42 27.86
C LYS A 173 -3.90 19.17 28.64
N LYS A 174 -2.70 18.63 28.36
CA LYS A 174 -1.94 17.91 29.36
C LYS A 174 -1.80 18.96 30.46
N LYS A 175 -2.84 19.08 31.31
CA LYS A 175 -2.70 19.59 32.66
C LYS A 175 -1.40 18.95 33.12
N LYS A 176 -0.51 19.71 33.75
CA LYS A 176 0.49 19.12 34.64
C LYS A 176 -0.28 18.26 35.63
N LYS A 177 -0.60 17.03 35.22
CA LYS A 177 -1.02 15.95 36.06
C LYS A 177 0.20 15.87 36.96
N LYS A 178 0.05 16.20 38.24
CA LYS A 178 0.71 15.40 39.28
C LYS A 178 0.74 14.00 38.70
N LYS A 179 1.92 13.40 38.43
CA LYS A 179 2.06 12.05 37.86
C LYS A 179 1.07 11.17 38.63
N LYS A 180 -0.17 11.05 38.15
CA LYS A 180 -1.14 10.08 38.65
C LYS A 180 -0.44 8.80 38.29
N LYS A 181 -0.18 7.96 39.28
CA LYS A 181 0.49 6.68 39.03
C LYS A 181 -0.19 6.08 37.80
N LYS A 182 0.62 5.69 36.81
CA LYS A 182 0.19 5.43 35.42
C LYS A 182 -0.97 4.42 35.38
N TYR A 183 -1.15 3.63 36.44
CA TYR A 183 -2.18 2.61 36.64
C TYR A 183 -2.99 2.86 37.95
N ASP A 184 -3.92 3.81 37.92
CA ASP A 184 -4.65 4.28 39.12
C ASP A 184 -5.84 3.40 39.53
N SER A 185 -6.18 2.38 38.74
CA SER A 185 -7.19 1.39 39.11
C SER A 185 -6.52 0.29 39.94
N LEU A 186 -6.93 0.15 41.21
CA LEU A 186 -6.44 -0.88 42.13
C LEU A 186 -6.66 -2.31 41.59
N GLN A 187 -7.52 -2.48 40.59
CA GLN A 187 -7.86 -3.77 39.99
C GLN A 187 -7.11 -4.05 38.68
N SER A 188 -6.37 -3.07 38.15
CA SER A 188 -5.61 -3.23 36.91
C SER A 188 -4.54 -4.33 37.06
N LEU A 189 -4.37 -5.13 36.01
CA LEU A 189 -3.37 -6.21 36.00
C LEU A 189 -1.95 -5.62 36.07
N GLU A 190 -1.74 -4.45 35.48
CA GLU A 190 -0.51 -3.66 35.53
C GLU A 190 -0.13 -3.36 36.99
N ARG A 191 -1.09 -2.95 37.82
CA ARG A 191 -0.85 -2.73 39.25
C ARG A 191 -0.55 -4.03 40.02
N LYS A 192 -1.14 -5.16 39.60
CA LYS A 192 -0.82 -6.47 40.17
C LYS A 192 0.61 -6.91 39.83
N VAL A 193 1.12 -6.59 38.64
CA VAL A 193 2.54 -6.80 38.28
C VAL A 193 3.43 -5.99 39.21
N GLU A 194 3.16 -4.69 39.39
CA GLU A 194 3.93 -3.84 40.31
C GLU A 194 3.90 -4.35 41.75
N LEU A 195 2.73 -4.78 42.23
CA LEU A 195 2.57 -5.34 43.58
C LEU A 195 3.37 -6.63 43.75
N ASN A 196 3.27 -7.55 42.79
CA ASN A 196 4.04 -8.80 42.81
C ASN A 196 5.55 -8.54 42.73
N ASN A 197 5.99 -7.55 41.95
CA ASN A 197 7.40 -7.16 41.89
C ASN A 197 7.90 -6.58 43.23
N TYR A 198 7.06 -5.78 43.89
CA TYR A 198 7.33 -5.24 45.23
C TYR A 198 7.40 -6.35 46.29
N GLU A 199 6.49 -7.32 46.22
CA GLU A 199 6.47 -8.53 47.06
C GLU A 199 7.54 -9.57 46.67
N ARG A 200 8.38 -9.27 45.67
CA ARG A 200 9.42 -10.17 45.13
C ARG A 200 8.90 -11.51 44.60
N ASN A 201 7.63 -11.57 44.23
CA ASN A 201 7.00 -12.72 43.60
C ASN A 201 7.05 -12.60 42.06
N ILE A 202 8.26 -12.76 41.51
CA ILE A 202 8.53 -12.49 40.08
C ILE A 202 7.78 -13.47 39.18
N GLY A 203 7.66 -14.75 39.58
CA GLY A 203 6.86 -15.73 38.84
C GLY A 203 5.39 -15.28 38.63
N LYS A 204 4.72 -14.77 39.68
CA LYS A 204 3.36 -14.21 39.52
C LYS A 204 3.33 -12.92 38.72
N ALA A 205 4.38 -12.09 38.82
CA ALA A 205 4.50 -10.87 38.02
C ALA A 205 4.55 -11.21 36.52
N TYR A 206 5.39 -12.16 36.11
CA TYR A 206 5.48 -12.63 34.73
C TYR A 206 4.19 -13.29 34.25
N LYS A 207 3.53 -14.13 35.05
CA LYS A 207 2.21 -14.67 34.68
C LYS A 207 1.17 -13.57 34.38
N ASN A 208 1.20 -12.49 35.15
CA ASN A 208 0.34 -11.33 34.89
C ASN A 208 0.75 -10.56 33.63
N ILE A 209 2.06 -10.44 33.35
CA ILE A 209 2.55 -9.83 32.10
C ILE A 209 2.13 -10.67 30.89
N ILE A 210 2.25 -11.99 30.95
CA ILE A 210 1.81 -12.91 29.88
C ILE A 210 0.28 -12.85 29.72
N SER A 211 -0.46 -12.73 30.82
CA SER A 211 -1.91 -12.49 30.74
C SER A 211 -2.22 -11.13 30.10
N LEU A 212 -1.41 -10.10 30.35
CA LEU A 212 -1.56 -8.78 29.75
C LEU A 212 -1.18 -8.76 28.27
N SER A 213 -0.17 -9.52 27.84
CA SER A 213 0.21 -9.62 26.43
C SER A 213 -0.88 -10.29 25.61
N LYS A 214 -1.53 -11.34 26.17
CA LYS A 214 -2.72 -11.98 25.58
C LYS A 214 -3.94 -11.05 25.47
N LEU A 215 -3.98 -9.98 26.27
CA LEU A 215 -5.02 -8.93 26.20
C LEU A 215 -4.63 -7.77 25.27
N GLN A 216 -3.55 -7.91 24.48
CA GLN A 216 -3.11 -6.96 23.44
C GLN A 216 -2.99 -5.52 23.94
N LYS A 217 -2.33 -5.36 25.09
CA LYS A 217 -2.03 -4.04 25.66
C LYS A 217 -0.88 -3.36 24.90
N GLU A 218 -0.85 -2.02 24.93
CA GLU A 218 0.22 -1.21 24.34
C GLU A 218 1.61 -1.77 24.70
N GLU A 219 2.45 -2.00 23.69
CA GLU A 219 3.73 -2.70 23.83
C GLU A 219 4.69 -1.92 24.71
N SER A 220 4.59 -0.58 24.69
CA SER A 220 5.36 0.29 25.58
C SER A 220 5.07 0.01 27.06
N VAL A 221 3.84 -0.37 27.40
CA VAL A 221 3.46 -0.73 28.77
C VAL A 221 4.04 -2.10 29.13
N LEU A 222 3.98 -3.07 28.23
CA LEU A 222 4.58 -4.39 28.48
C LEU A 222 6.10 -4.31 28.62
N ALA A 223 6.76 -3.51 27.78
CA ALA A 223 8.20 -3.25 27.87
C ALA A 223 8.58 -2.63 29.23
N ASP A 224 7.85 -1.59 29.66
CA ASP A 224 8.04 -0.97 30.97
C ASP A 224 7.86 -2.00 32.12
N LEU A 225 6.86 -2.86 32.03
CA LEU A 225 6.56 -3.86 33.07
C LEU A 225 7.62 -4.97 33.13
N ILE A 226 8.11 -5.44 31.98
CA ILE A 226 9.20 -6.41 31.91
C ILE A 226 10.48 -5.80 32.46
N ASP A 227 10.79 -4.56 32.10
CA ASP A 227 11.96 -3.82 32.59
C ASP A 227 11.91 -3.59 34.12
N ILE A 228 10.72 -3.43 34.71
CA ILE A 228 10.54 -3.36 36.17
C ILE A 228 10.81 -4.72 36.85
N CYS A 229 10.50 -5.81 36.17
CA CYS A 229 10.70 -7.19 36.65
C CYS A 229 12.05 -7.80 36.26
N THR A 230 12.85 -7.11 35.44
CA THR A 230 14.17 -7.58 35.02
C THR A 230 15.23 -6.95 35.92
N PRO A 231 16.01 -7.74 36.66
CA PRO A 231 17.07 -7.21 37.52
C PRO A 231 18.22 -6.68 36.67
N TYR A 232 18.80 -5.56 37.11
CA TYR A 232 20.01 -5.06 36.48
C TYR A 232 21.19 -6.01 36.68
N PRO A 233 22.18 -5.99 35.75
CA PRO A 233 23.43 -6.70 35.93
C PRO A 233 24.04 -6.39 37.29
N GLU A 234 24.68 -7.39 37.90
CA GLU A 234 25.38 -7.21 39.17
C GLU A 234 26.43 -6.11 39.04
N ILE A 235 26.39 -5.15 39.96
CA ILE A 235 27.40 -4.10 40.04
C ILE A 235 28.63 -4.72 40.69
N LYS A 236 29.60 -5.10 39.87
CA LYS A 236 30.92 -5.53 40.35
C LYS A 236 31.62 -4.37 41.04
N ALA A 237 32.36 -4.66 42.11
CA ALA A 237 33.14 -3.66 42.85
C ALA A 237 34.12 -2.89 41.94
N GLU A 238 34.64 -3.55 40.90
CA GLU A 238 35.50 -2.96 39.87
C GLU A 238 34.83 -1.83 39.08
N ASN A 239 33.51 -1.92 38.87
CA ASN A 239 32.73 -0.92 38.13
C ASN A 239 32.28 0.24 39.03
N TRP A 240 32.49 0.12 40.34
CA TRP A 240 32.09 1.12 41.33
C TRP A 240 33.24 2.10 41.56
N GLU A 241 33.57 2.88 40.53
CA GLU A 241 34.46 4.03 40.71
C GLU A 241 33.69 5.14 41.43
N PHE A 242 33.79 5.18 42.76
CA PHE A 242 33.53 6.43 43.44
C PHE A 242 34.59 7.42 42.93
N PRO A 243 34.20 8.58 42.35
CA PRO A 243 35.17 9.61 42.04
C PRO A 243 35.99 9.84 43.30
N PRO A 244 37.33 9.75 43.24
CA PRO A 244 38.18 9.81 44.41
C PRO A 244 37.79 11.08 45.16
N LEU A 245 37.41 10.93 46.43
CA LEU A 245 37.17 12.06 47.31
C LEU A 245 38.43 12.92 47.24
N GLN A 246 38.35 14.04 46.50
CA GLN A 246 39.45 14.99 46.45
C GLN A 246 39.66 15.41 47.90
N LYS A 247 40.77 14.97 48.50
CA LYS A 247 41.21 15.41 49.81
C LYS A 247 41.65 16.87 49.68
N SER A 248 40.71 17.77 49.42
CA SER A 248 40.95 19.19 49.64
C SER A 248 40.77 19.41 51.13
N GLU A 249 41.90 19.48 51.85
CA GLU A 249 41.95 19.81 53.28
C GLU A 249 41.41 21.23 53.59
N GLU A 250 40.98 21.99 52.58
CA GLU A 250 40.69 23.43 52.70
C GLU A 250 39.22 23.86 52.64
N ASN A 251 38.22 22.97 52.55
CA ASN A 251 36.82 23.43 52.65
C ASN A 251 35.92 22.42 53.39
N LEU A 252 35.85 22.62 54.71
CA LEU A 252 34.89 21.98 55.63
C LEU A 252 33.46 22.52 55.49
N ASP A 253 33.23 23.49 54.59
CA ASP A 253 31.88 23.90 54.22
C ASP A 253 31.27 22.87 53.27
N ASN A 254 30.52 21.95 53.91
CA ASN A 254 29.54 20.93 53.50
C ASN A 254 28.76 21.10 52.17
N HIS A 255 29.35 21.68 51.12
CA HIS A 255 28.76 21.74 49.79
C HIS A 255 29.08 20.45 49.03
N CYS A 256 28.33 19.39 49.36
CA CYS A 256 28.10 18.31 48.40
C CYS A 256 27.61 18.97 47.10
N GLU A 257 28.44 18.94 46.04
CA GLU A 257 28.11 19.62 44.80
C GLU A 257 26.70 19.19 44.37
N GLN A 258 25.84 20.15 44.02
CA GLN A 258 24.45 19.87 43.61
C GLN A 258 24.37 18.77 42.54
N LYS A 259 25.42 18.59 41.76
CA LYS A 259 25.60 17.51 40.79
C LYS A 259 25.50 16.11 41.42
N TYR A 260 26.17 15.85 42.55
CA TYR A 260 26.11 14.56 43.24
C TYR A 260 24.75 14.30 43.88
N ILE A 261 24.13 15.33 44.48
CA ILE A 261 22.76 15.21 45.02
C ILE A 261 21.77 14.91 43.88
N THR A 262 21.95 15.54 42.71
CA THR A 262 21.11 15.31 41.54
C THR A 262 21.33 13.92 40.97
N GLN A 263 22.59 13.47 40.87
CA GLN A 263 22.94 12.11 40.44
C GLN A 263 22.36 11.06 41.40
N PHE A 264 22.56 11.20 42.70
CA PHE A 264 22.00 10.29 43.70
C PHE A 264 20.47 10.25 43.66
N LYS A 265 19.80 11.40 43.48
CA LYS A 265 18.33 11.43 43.31
C LYS A 265 17.90 10.71 42.04
N ASN A 266 18.61 10.90 40.93
CA ASN A 266 18.32 10.21 39.67
C ASN A 266 18.55 8.70 39.80
N ASP A 267 19.64 8.28 40.46
CA ASP A 267 19.94 6.88 40.72
C ASP A 267 18.88 6.28 41.66
N LEU A 268 18.53 6.97 42.74
CA LEU A 268 17.47 6.54 43.65
C LEU A 268 16.13 6.40 42.92
N GLU A 269 15.72 7.35 42.07
CA GLU A 269 14.49 7.24 41.27
C GLU A 269 14.59 6.07 40.25
N LYS A 270 15.76 5.88 39.64
CA LYS A 270 16.01 4.81 38.66
C LYS A 270 16.00 3.41 39.28
N TYR A 271 16.56 3.24 40.48
CA TYR A 271 16.74 1.94 41.13
C TYR A 271 15.63 1.61 42.13
N SER A 272 14.95 2.60 42.72
CA SER A 272 13.92 2.36 43.76
C SER A 272 12.67 1.63 43.25
N HIS A 273 12.37 1.74 41.96
CA HIS A 273 11.19 1.11 41.36
C HIS A 273 11.46 -0.26 40.71
N LYS A 274 12.73 -0.65 40.60
CA LYS A 274 13.16 -1.88 39.93
C LYS A 274 13.69 -2.91 40.92
N LEU A 275 14.02 -4.10 40.42
CA LEU A 275 14.78 -5.07 41.20
C LEU A 275 16.21 -4.56 41.45
N PRO A 276 16.80 -4.82 42.63
CA PRO A 276 18.18 -4.47 42.91
C PRO A 276 19.13 -5.09 41.88
N PRO A 277 20.22 -4.39 41.50
CA PRO A 277 21.28 -5.00 40.69
C PRO A 277 21.82 -6.28 41.33
N GLY A 278 22.02 -7.33 40.52
CA GLY A 278 22.50 -8.63 41.02
C GLY A 278 21.44 -9.50 41.70
N TYR A 279 20.15 -9.09 41.72
CA TYR A 279 19.09 -9.90 42.33
C TYR A 279 18.93 -11.29 41.67
N ALA A 280 19.36 -11.47 40.42
CA ALA A 280 19.35 -12.76 39.73
C ALA A 280 20.63 -13.61 39.89
N SER A 281 21.73 -13.09 40.45
CA SER A 281 23.02 -13.81 40.45
C SER A 281 23.18 -14.82 41.59
N GLN A 282 22.32 -14.77 42.60
CA GLN A 282 22.41 -15.63 43.78
C GLN A 282 21.27 -16.67 43.79
N GLU A 283 21.49 -17.83 43.16
CA GLU A 283 20.60 -19.00 43.12
C GLU A 283 19.14 -18.73 42.64
N GLU A 284 18.75 -19.35 41.52
CA GLU A 284 17.39 -19.29 40.92
C GLU A 284 16.22 -19.52 41.91
N LYS A 285 16.50 -20.09 43.09
CA LYS A 285 15.54 -20.29 44.19
C LYS A 285 14.81 -19.01 44.63
N TRP A 286 15.45 -17.83 44.56
CA TRP A 286 14.83 -16.57 45.03
C TRP A 286 13.85 -15.94 44.06
N LEU A 287 13.87 -16.33 42.78
CA LEU A 287 12.91 -15.83 41.79
C LEU A 287 11.52 -16.47 41.93
N GLY A 288 11.36 -17.41 42.87
CA GLY A 288 10.07 -17.82 43.44
C GLY A 288 9.03 -18.17 42.38
N GLY A 289 9.19 -19.33 41.74
CA GLY A 289 8.18 -19.89 40.84
C GLY A 289 8.32 -19.52 39.37
N ILE A 290 9.51 -19.11 38.92
CA ILE A 290 9.88 -19.14 37.51
C ILE A 290 10.36 -20.55 37.19
N ASN A 291 9.56 -21.32 36.46
CA ASN A 291 9.99 -22.55 35.80
C ASN A 291 10.55 -22.20 34.40
N GLU A 292 11.28 -23.12 33.76
CA GLU A 292 11.78 -22.91 32.40
C GLU A 292 10.65 -22.61 31.40
N GLU A 293 9.48 -23.23 31.57
CA GLU A 293 8.27 -22.91 30.78
C GLU A 293 7.87 -21.43 30.86
N LEU A 294 7.80 -20.83 32.06
CA LEU A 294 7.49 -19.41 32.23
C LEU A 294 8.59 -18.50 31.66
N LYS A 295 9.84 -18.97 31.67
CA LYS A 295 10.98 -18.26 31.10
C LYS A 295 10.92 -18.28 29.56
N ASP A 296 10.43 -19.36 28.96
CA ASP A 296 10.18 -19.44 27.52
C ASP A 296 8.99 -18.55 27.14
N GLU A 297 7.89 -18.59 27.91
CA GLU A 297 6.74 -17.72 27.69
C GLU A 297 7.11 -16.22 27.78
N ILE A 298 7.96 -15.82 28.74
CA ILE A 298 8.39 -14.40 28.83
C ILE A 298 9.34 -14.03 27.69
N GLN A 299 10.18 -14.95 27.21
CA GLN A 299 11.03 -14.72 26.04
C GLN A 299 10.19 -14.52 24.78
N ILE A 300 9.10 -15.27 24.63
CA ILE A 300 8.11 -15.07 23.57
C ILE A 300 7.52 -13.65 23.66
N VAL A 301 7.09 -13.21 24.85
CA VAL A 301 6.56 -11.84 25.03
C VAL A 301 7.63 -10.77 24.69
N GLN A 302 8.87 -10.97 25.10
CA GLN A 302 9.98 -10.07 24.76
C GLN A 302 10.25 -10.05 23.25
N LEU A 303 10.22 -11.20 22.58
CA LEU A 303 10.37 -11.32 21.14
C LEU A 303 9.28 -10.51 20.42
N ARG A 304 8.01 -10.64 20.86
CA ARG A 304 6.89 -9.84 20.31
C ARG A 304 7.14 -8.35 20.45
N ILE A 305 7.48 -7.87 21.66
CA ILE A 305 7.71 -6.46 21.94
C ILE A 305 8.85 -5.92 21.08
N ASN A 306 9.95 -6.66 20.97
CA ASN A 306 11.11 -6.27 20.18
C ASN A 306 10.76 -6.26 18.68
N ALA A 307 9.99 -7.23 18.18
CA ALA A 307 9.53 -7.25 16.79
C ALA A 307 8.65 -6.04 16.49
N LEU A 308 7.61 -5.78 17.30
CA LEU A 308 6.70 -4.64 17.10
C LEU A 308 7.43 -3.30 17.24
N SER A 309 8.36 -3.18 18.19
CA SER A 309 9.18 -1.98 18.31
C SER A 309 10.10 -1.80 17.10
N SER A 310 10.59 -2.89 16.52
CA SER A 310 11.47 -2.86 15.34
C SER A 310 10.68 -2.48 14.09
N ILE A 311 9.48 -3.02 13.91
CA ILE A 311 8.53 -2.65 12.85
C ILE A 311 8.24 -1.15 12.91
N LYS A 312 7.84 -0.63 14.08
CA LYS A 312 7.58 0.82 14.29
C LYS A 312 8.79 1.71 14.03
N SER A 313 10.00 1.17 14.18
CA SER A 313 11.26 1.89 13.96
C SER A 313 11.88 1.60 12.58
N ASN A 314 11.20 0.84 11.71
CA ASN A 314 11.71 0.35 10.43
C ASN A 314 13.08 -0.36 10.52
N LYS A 315 13.31 -1.13 11.60
CA LYS A 315 14.52 -1.95 11.83
C LYS A 315 14.28 -3.38 11.34
N TRP A 316 14.29 -3.56 10.02
CA TRP A 316 14.01 -4.83 9.35
C TRP A 316 15.04 -5.92 9.67
N GLU A 317 16.27 -5.55 10.04
CA GLU A 317 17.36 -6.48 10.35
C GLU A 317 17.00 -7.41 11.50
N PHE A 318 16.34 -6.89 12.54
CA PHE A 318 15.89 -7.69 13.67
C PHE A 318 14.89 -8.77 13.26
N ILE A 319 14.00 -8.46 12.32
CA ILE A 319 12.97 -9.38 11.83
C ILE A 319 13.65 -10.52 11.05
N ILE A 320 14.64 -10.21 10.22
CA ILE A 320 15.39 -11.23 9.46
C ILE A 320 16.22 -12.11 10.40
N GLU A 321 16.95 -11.53 11.35
CA GLU A 321 17.76 -12.26 12.33
C GLU A 321 16.93 -13.21 13.21
N ASN A 322 15.65 -12.90 13.42
CA ASN A 322 14.76 -13.68 14.28
C ASN A 322 13.60 -14.36 13.52
N LYS A 323 13.65 -14.44 12.18
CA LYS A 323 12.53 -14.93 11.36
C LYS A 323 12.09 -16.35 11.75
N ASP A 324 13.03 -17.25 11.96
CA ASP A 324 12.72 -18.67 12.23
C ASP A 324 12.06 -18.83 13.60
N LYS A 325 12.51 -18.05 14.59
CA LYS A 325 11.89 -17.99 15.92
C LYS A 325 10.50 -17.36 15.88
N LEU A 326 10.31 -16.31 15.08
CA LEU A 326 9.01 -15.66 14.92
C LEU A 326 7.99 -16.62 14.29
N LEU A 327 8.40 -17.35 13.25
CA LEU A 327 7.56 -18.36 12.59
C LEU A 327 7.25 -19.53 13.53
N GLU A 328 8.26 -20.08 14.23
CA GLU A 328 8.05 -21.14 15.23
C GLU A 328 7.06 -20.73 16.33
N VAL A 329 7.14 -19.48 16.79
CA VAL A 329 6.23 -18.96 17.80
C VAL A 329 4.82 -18.72 17.24
N LEU A 330 4.69 -18.22 16.00
CA LEU A 330 3.40 -18.05 15.33
C LEU A 330 2.70 -19.39 15.05
N GLU A 331 3.48 -20.45 14.83
CA GLU A 331 2.98 -21.82 14.62
C GLU A 331 2.39 -22.37 15.93
N LYS A 332 3.06 -22.11 17.05
CA LYS A 332 2.61 -22.54 18.39
C LYS A 332 1.50 -21.68 18.97
N ASP A 333 1.54 -20.37 18.75
CA ASP A 333 0.59 -19.38 19.27
C ASP A 333 0.11 -18.45 18.16
N GLN A 334 -1.06 -18.77 17.60
CA GLN A 334 -1.68 -18.01 16.52
C GLN A 334 -2.04 -16.58 16.90
N LEU A 335 -2.27 -16.32 18.20
CA LEU A 335 -2.61 -15.00 18.74
C LEU A 335 -1.36 -14.18 19.11
N PHE A 336 -0.17 -14.71 18.81
CA PHE A 336 1.08 -14.03 19.04
C PHE A 336 1.15 -12.67 18.35
N MET A 337 0.68 -12.59 17.10
CA MET A 337 0.52 -11.34 16.36
C MET A 337 -0.84 -11.26 15.67
N GLU A 338 -1.42 -10.06 15.65
CA GLU A 338 -2.61 -9.74 14.85
C GLU A 338 -2.29 -9.69 13.36
N ALA A 339 -3.30 -9.87 12.51
CA ALA A 339 -3.15 -9.78 11.05
C ALA A 339 -2.53 -8.43 10.61
N ASP A 340 -2.94 -7.33 11.25
CA ASP A 340 -2.37 -6.00 10.99
C ASP A 340 -0.90 -5.88 11.41
N GLU A 341 -0.50 -6.54 12.51
CA GLU A 341 0.89 -6.57 12.96
C GLU A 341 1.76 -7.39 11.98
N ILE A 342 1.26 -8.53 11.50
CA ILE A 342 1.92 -9.36 10.47
C ILE A 342 2.02 -8.58 9.16
N LYS A 343 0.96 -7.88 8.75
CA LYS A 343 0.96 -6.99 7.58
C LYS A 343 2.04 -5.92 7.68
N GLN A 344 2.17 -5.26 8.83
CA GLN A 344 3.22 -4.26 9.05
C GLN A 344 4.62 -4.90 9.05
N MET A 345 4.77 -6.11 9.59
CA MET A 345 6.02 -6.87 9.54
C MET A 345 6.46 -7.14 8.09
N ILE A 346 5.56 -7.66 7.25
CA ILE A 346 5.81 -7.93 5.84
C ILE A 346 6.10 -6.62 5.08
N SER A 347 5.31 -5.58 5.33
CA SER A 347 5.49 -4.25 4.73
C SER A 347 6.84 -3.62 5.09
N CYS A 348 7.33 -3.85 6.32
CA CYS A 348 8.65 -3.41 6.76
C CYS A 348 9.79 -4.15 6.04
N LEU A 349 9.58 -5.41 5.64
CA LEU A 349 10.62 -6.24 4.99
C LEU A 349 10.72 -6.00 3.48
N LEU A 350 9.58 -5.85 2.79
CA LEU A 350 9.51 -5.83 1.33
C LEU A 350 10.46 -4.83 0.65
N PRO A 351 10.62 -3.57 1.12
CA PRO A 351 11.53 -2.61 0.50
C PRO A 351 13.02 -2.97 0.63
N HIS A 352 13.37 -3.89 1.55
CA HIS A 352 14.75 -4.20 1.93
C HIS A 352 15.19 -5.59 1.46
N ASP A 353 14.34 -6.61 1.64
CA ASP A 353 14.59 -7.98 1.21
C ASP A 353 13.27 -8.64 0.77
N HIS A 354 12.92 -8.40 -0.50
CA HIS A 354 11.66 -8.85 -1.09
C HIS A 354 11.53 -10.40 -1.11
N VAL A 355 12.61 -11.12 -1.44
CA VAL A 355 12.59 -12.60 -1.49
C VAL A 355 12.36 -13.19 -0.09
N THR A 356 13.02 -12.66 0.93
CA THR A 356 12.79 -13.11 2.31
C THR A 356 11.39 -12.78 2.78
N ALA A 357 10.84 -11.61 2.42
CA ALA A 357 9.46 -11.26 2.72
C ALA A 357 8.45 -12.23 2.07
N LEU A 358 8.64 -12.56 0.79
CA LEU A 358 7.83 -13.57 0.09
C LEU A 358 7.91 -14.94 0.76
N LYS A 359 9.11 -15.37 1.17
CA LYS A 359 9.30 -16.66 1.87
C LYS A 359 8.57 -16.70 3.22
N ILE A 360 8.66 -15.62 4.01
CA ILE A 360 7.91 -15.51 5.26
C ILE A 360 6.41 -15.53 4.97
N GLY A 361 5.96 -14.79 3.95
CA GLY A 361 4.59 -14.82 3.47
C GLY A 361 4.10 -16.21 3.08
N LEU A 362 4.90 -16.97 2.34
CA LEU A 362 4.58 -18.34 1.93
C LEU A 362 4.42 -19.28 3.13
N GLU A 363 5.35 -19.22 4.09
CA GLU A 363 5.27 -20.06 5.29
C GLU A 363 4.05 -19.69 6.15
N LEU A 364 3.72 -18.40 6.28
CA LEU A 364 2.49 -17.96 6.94
C LEU A 364 1.23 -18.53 6.25
N ASN A 365 1.19 -18.53 4.92
CA ASN A 365 0.04 -19.08 4.18
C ASN A 365 -0.11 -20.60 4.39
N LYS A 366 1.00 -21.35 4.41
CA LYS A 366 0.97 -22.79 4.72
C LYS A 366 0.50 -23.06 6.15
N MET A 367 1.01 -22.27 7.11
CA MET A 367 0.62 -22.40 8.52
C MET A 367 -0.88 -22.14 8.73
N PHE A 368 -1.46 -21.16 8.03
CA PHE A 368 -2.90 -20.88 8.14
C PHE A 368 -3.75 -21.93 7.40
N ASP A 369 -3.26 -22.49 6.29
CA ASP A 369 -3.94 -23.58 5.56
C ASP A 369 -4.02 -24.86 6.40
N GLU A 370 -2.97 -25.16 7.18
CA GLU A 370 -2.95 -26.31 8.11
C GLU A 370 -3.83 -26.11 9.36
N GLN A 371 -4.30 -24.89 9.64
CA GLN A 371 -5.03 -24.54 10.86
C GLN A 371 -6.54 -24.39 10.60
N GLU A 372 -7.31 -25.43 10.95
CA GLU A 372 -8.78 -25.44 10.77
C GLU A 372 -9.53 -24.30 11.49
N ASP A 373 -8.98 -23.76 12.59
CA ASP A 373 -9.65 -22.80 13.46
C ASP A 373 -9.50 -21.34 13.02
N ARG A 374 -8.60 -21.02 12.07
CA ARG A 374 -8.28 -19.64 11.71
C ARG A 374 -8.92 -19.24 10.39
N ASP A 375 -9.45 -18.02 10.36
CA ASP A 375 -10.01 -17.49 9.12
C ASP A 375 -8.87 -17.04 8.20
N TYR A 376 -8.72 -17.73 7.06
CA TYR A 376 -7.75 -17.37 6.03
C TYR A 376 -7.99 -15.95 5.46
N SER A 377 -9.18 -15.39 5.67
CA SER A 377 -9.49 -14.00 5.31
C SER A 377 -8.55 -12.98 5.96
N ASP A 378 -7.98 -13.30 7.13
CA ASP A 378 -6.97 -12.48 7.82
C ASP A 378 -5.70 -12.27 6.96
N LEU A 379 -5.38 -13.21 6.07
CA LEU A 379 -4.20 -13.13 5.19
C LEU A 379 -4.47 -12.35 3.90
N THR A 380 -5.72 -12.02 3.57
CA THR A 380 -6.07 -11.37 2.29
C THR A 380 -5.20 -10.13 2.01
N ALA A 381 -5.07 -9.23 2.99
CA ALA A 381 -4.29 -8.00 2.82
C ALA A 381 -2.78 -8.26 2.71
N ILE A 382 -2.28 -9.30 3.40
CA ILE A 382 -0.88 -9.72 3.33
C ILE A 382 -0.61 -10.32 1.94
N ASN A 383 -1.48 -11.19 1.46
CA ASN A 383 -1.38 -11.83 0.15
C ASN A 383 -1.46 -10.81 -0.99
N HIS A 384 -2.32 -9.80 -0.86
CA HIS A 384 -2.36 -8.68 -1.80
C HIS A 384 -1.00 -7.97 -1.85
N ILE A 385 -0.44 -7.60 -0.70
CA ILE A 385 0.85 -6.89 -0.60
C ILE A 385 2.00 -7.73 -1.19
N LEU A 386 2.03 -9.03 -0.95
CA LEU A 386 3.06 -9.93 -1.46
C LEU A 386 3.01 -10.10 -2.99
N LEU A 387 1.80 -10.12 -3.57
CA LEU A 387 1.56 -10.28 -5.01
C LEU A 387 1.40 -8.94 -5.75
N PHE A 388 1.50 -7.82 -5.05
CA PHE A 388 1.30 -6.48 -5.63
C PHE A 388 2.46 -6.11 -6.57
N PRO A 389 2.19 -5.49 -7.75
CA PRO A 389 0.86 -5.21 -8.29
C PRO A 389 0.19 -6.44 -8.87
N THR A 390 -1.10 -6.59 -8.60
CA THR A 390 -1.95 -7.63 -9.16
C THR A 390 -2.64 -7.16 -10.43
N VAL A 391 -3.12 -8.10 -11.25
CA VAL A 391 -3.86 -7.80 -12.49
C VAL A 391 -5.18 -7.02 -12.26
N TYR A 392 -5.63 -6.93 -11.02
CA TYR A 392 -6.85 -6.21 -10.60
C TYR A 392 -6.58 -4.80 -10.08
N ASP A 393 -5.33 -4.44 -9.84
CA ASP A 393 -4.97 -3.10 -9.38
C ASP A 393 -5.09 -2.08 -10.52
N THR A 394 -5.58 -0.87 -10.22
CA THR A 394 -5.85 0.18 -11.20
C THR A 394 -4.63 1.00 -11.59
N ASP A 395 -4.70 1.56 -12.79
CA ASP A 395 -3.62 2.31 -13.43
C ASP A 395 -3.22 3.60 -12.70
N ASP A 396 -4.06 4.19 -11.85
CA ASP A 396 -3.65 5.34 -11.03
C ASP A 396 -2.46 5.01 -10.12
N ASN A 397 -2.26 3.72 -9.80
CA ASN A 397 -1.05 3.25 -9.14
C ASN A 397 0.06 2.91 -10.15
N MET A 398 -0.25 2.36 -11.34
CA MET A 398 0.71 1.79 -12.30
C MET A 398 1.24 2.75 -13.38
N ILE A 399 0.38 3.61 -13.95
CA ILE A 399 0.65 4.46 -15.12
C ILE A 399 1.51 5.67 -14.81
N THR A 400 1.54 6.19 -13.59
CA THR A 400 2.37 7.37 -13.29
C THR A 400 3.84 7.02 -13.10
N LEU A 401 4.18 5.80 -12.70
CA LEU A 401 5.56 5.46 -12.33
C LEU A 401 6.32 4.71 -13.43
N ILE A 402 5.67 3.87 -14.22
CA ILE A 402 6.35 3.08 -15.25
C ILE A 402 6.86 3.96 -16.40
N PRO A 403 6.05 4.86 -17.01
CA PRO A 403 6.51 5.80 -18.05
C PRO A 403 7.41 6.92 -17.50
N GLU A 404 7.32 7.31 -16.23
CA GLU A 404 8.24 8.29 -15.63
C GLU A 404 9.63 7.69 -15.33
N LEU A 405 9.70 6.41 -14.95
CA LEU A 405 10.96 5.67 -14.86
C LEU A 405 11.55 5.43 -16.26
N GLU A 406 10.73 5.06 -17.24
CA GLU A 406 11.14 4.93 -18.65
C GLU A 406 11.54 6.29 -19.26
N SER A 407 10.90 7.40 -18.91
CA SER A 407 11.23 8.73 -19.44
C SER A 407 12.40 9.41 -18.73
N ASN A 408 12.61 9.15 -17.44
CA ASN A 408 13.81 9.61 -16.72
C ASN A 408 15.06 8.81 -17.12
N MET A 409 14.91 7.55 -17.54
CA MET A 409 16.00 6.79 -18.18
C MET A 409 16.17 7.10 -19.68
N SER A 410 15.16 7.68 -20.35
CA SER A 410 15.19 7.96 -21.80
C SER A 410 15.39 9.41 -22.23
N ARG A 411 15.75 10.32 -21.31
CA ARG A 411 16.14 11.70 -21.70
C ARG A 411 17.39 11.77 -22.59
N ASN A 412 18.05 10.65 -22.86
CA ASN A 412 18.98 10.49 -23.98
C ASN A 412 18.44 9.40 -24.92
N SER A 413 17.85 9.81 -26.06
CA SER A 413 17.42 8.98 -27.20
C SER A 413 16.73 7.65 -26.86
N VAL A 414 15.39 7.65 -26.82
CA VAL A 414 14.59 6.43 -26.75
C VAL A 414 14.90 5.54 -27.96
N ASP A 415 15.70 4.51 -27.74
CA ASP A 415 15.80 3.38 -28.63
C ASP A 415 14.70 2.37 -28.21
N PRO A 416 13.61 2.23 -28.98
CA PRO A 416 12.52 1.30 -28.67
C PRO A 416 12.98 -0.18 -28.70
N THR A 417 14.22 -0.46 -29.10
CA THR A 417 14.78 -1.81 -29.16
C THR A 417 15.27 -2.35 -27.81
N VAL A 418 15.42 -1.50 -26.78
CA VAL A 418 15.88 -1.92 -25.45
C VAL A 418 14.68 -2.37 -24.61
N LEU A 419 14.33 -3.66 -24.73
CA LEU A 419 13.47 -4.34 -23.76
C LEU A 419 14.00 -4.09 -22.35
N VAL A 420 13.09 -3.69 -21.47
CA VAL A 420 13.42 -3.29 -20.11
C VAL A 420 14.13 -4.45 -19.39
N ASP A 421 15.28 -4.16 -18.79
CA ASP A 421 16.02 -5.14 -17.99
C ASP A 421 15.11 -5.70 -16.89
N PRO A 422 15.03 -7.03 -16.67
CA PRO A 422 14.21 -7.65 -15.62
C PRO A 422 14.33 -6.96 -14.24
N SER A 423 15.53 -6.47 -13.91
CA SER A 423 15.79 -5.73 -12.67
C SER A 423 15.03 -4.41 -12.55
N THR A 424 14.69 -3.76 -13.67
CA THR A 424 13.92 -2.51 -13.69
C THR A 424 12.46 -2.76 -13.32
N HIS A 425 11.89 -3.91 -13.73
CA HIS A 425 10.55 -4.30 -13.32
C HIS A 425 10.49 -4.48 -11.79
N MET A 426 11.47 -5.17 -11.22
CA MET A 426 11.59 -5.32 -9.75
C MET A 426 11.79 -3.99 -9.04
N TYR A 427 12.59 -3.10 -9.60
CA TYR A 427 12.78 -1.77 -9.05
C TYR A 427 11.46 -0.95 -9.07
N SER A 428 10.74 -0.98 -10.19
CA SER A 428 9.43 -0.31 -10.30
C SER A 428 8.41 -0.89 -9.32
N LYS A 429 8.39 -2.22 -9.16
CA LYS A 429 7.58 -2.94 -8.17
C LYS A 429 7.86 -2.43 -6.76
N ASN A 430 9.13 -2.32 -6.37
CA ASN A 430 9.50 -1.83 -5.03
C ASN A 430 9.07 -0.37 -4.78
N ILE A 431 9.14 0.51 -5.79
CA ILE A 431 8.65 1.89 -5.67
C ILE A 431 7.13 1.92 -5.54
N LEU A 432 6.43 1.21 -6.42
CA LEU A 432 4.97 1.11 -6.42
C LEU A 432 4.45 0.57 -5.09
N LEU A 433 5.10 -0.48 -4.59
CA LEU A 433 4.78 -1.13 -3.34
C LEU A 433 4.97 -0.20 -2.15
N LYS A 434 6.04 0.62 -2.15
CA LYS A 434 6.24 1.64 -1.12
C LYS A 434 5.10 2.67 -1.11
N VAL A 435 4.70 3.17 -2.29
CA VAL A 435 3.58 4.11 -2.41
C VAL A 435 2.27 3.46 -1.96
N PHE A 436 2.05 2.19 -2.30
CA PHE A 436 0.87 1.42 -1.91
C PHE A 436 0.81 1.21 -0.40
N ILE A 437 1.92 0.81 0.23
CA ILE A 437 2.02 0.61 1.68
C ILE A 437 1.75 1.91 2.45
N ASP A 438 2.22 3.05 1.93
CA ASP A 438 2.04 4.36 2.56
C ASP A 438 0.61 4.94 2.38
N ASP A 439 -0.18 4.41 1.45
CA ASP A 439 -1.56 4.85 1.15
C ASP A 439 -2.60 3.87 1.70
N GLU A 440 -3.15 4.16 2.90
CA GLU A 440 -4.21 3.35 3.53
C GLU A 440 -5.49 3.24 2.67
N GLU A 441 -5.73 4.16 1.74
CA GLU A 441 -6.92 4.17 0.87
C GLU A 441 -6.69 3.48 -0.49
N SER A 442 -5.47 2.99 -0.76
CA SER A 442 -5.09 2.38 -2.04
C SER A 442 -5.99 1.21 -2.47
N VAL A 443 -6.38 0.35 -1.52
CA VAL A 443 -7.28 -0.79 -1.76
C VAL A 443 -8.67 -0.35 -2.23
N ASN A 444 -9.13 0.83 -1.80
CA ASN A 444 -10.45 1.37 -2.17
C ASN A 444 -10.50 1.88 -3.63
N LYS A 445 -9.34 1.95 -4.32
CA LYS A 445 -9.26 2.36 -5.73
C LYS A 445 -9.56 1.22 -6.71
N ILE A 446 -9.65 -0.02 -6.23
CA ILE A 446 -10.00 -1.17 -7.07
C ILE A 446 -11.51 -1.13 -7.37
N PRO A 447 -11.94 -1.27 -8.64
CA PRO A 447 -13.35 -1.35 -8.98
C PRO A 447 -14.04 -2.43 -8.16
N MET A 448 -15.21 -2.13 -7.57
CA MET A 448 -15.86 -3.02 -6.60
C MET A 448 -16.05 -4.47 -7.10
N HIS A 449 -16.34 -4.65 -8.38
CA HIS A 449 -16.48 -5.98 -8.98
C HIS A 449 -15.15 -6.74 -9.04
N ALA A 450 -14.06 -6.06 -9.41
CA ALA A 450 -12.71 -6.60 -9.43
C ALA A 450 -12.21 -6.91 -8.01
N TYR A 451 -12.56 -6.07 -7.04
CA TYR A 451 -12.20 -6.24 -5.63
C TYR A 451 -12.77 -7.53 -5.04
N HIS A 452 -14.03 -7.85 -5.32
CA HIS A 452 -14.63 -9.11 -4.85
C HIS A 452 -13.97 -10.34 -5.48
N SER A 453 -13.67 -10.30 -6.78
CA SER A 453 -12.93 -11.38 -7.45
C SER A 453 -11.54 -11.55 -6.85
N LEU A 454 -10.79 -10.47 -6.68
CA LEU A 454 -9.46 -10.49 -6.07
C LEU A 454 -9.52 -11.03 -4.64
N THR A 455 -10.44 -10.53 -3.81
CA THR A 455 -10.60 -10.96 -2.41
C THR A 455 -10.84 -12.47 -2.32
N ASN A 456 -11.75 -13.00 -3.14
CA ASN A 456 -12.04 -14.44 -3.14
C ASN A 456 -10.83 -15.26 -3.59
N LEU A 457 -10.05 -14.77 -4.57
CA LEU A 457 -8.83 -15.45 -5.03
C LEU A 457 -7.71 -15.41 -3.98
N LEU A 458 -7.54 -14.28 -3.29
CA LEU A 458 -6.54 -14.10 -2.23
C LEU A 458 -6.86 -14.88 -0.95
N GLN A 459 -8.10 -15.35 -0.83
CA GLN A 459 -8.59 -16.19 0.28
C GLN A 459 -8.47 -17.69 0.00
N ASP A 460 -8.11 -18.09 -1.22
CA ASP A 460 -7.98 -19.50 -1.60
C ASP A 460 -6.52 -19.97 -1.43
N PRO A 461 -6.19 -20.74 -0.38
CA PRO A 461 -4.82 -21.23 -0.17
C PRO A 461 -4.31 -22.11 -1.31
N THR A 462 -5.21 -22.86 -1.96
CA THR A 462 -4.84 -23.76 -3.06
C THR A 462 -4.34 -23.00 -4.29
N LEU A 463 -4.75 -21.74 -4.43
CA LEU A 463 -4.29 -20.83 -5.47
C LEU A 463 -3.07 -20.03 -5.02
N ILE A 464 -3.11 -19.47 -3.81
CA ILE A 464 -2.12 -18.49 -3.34
C ILE A 464 -0.76 -19.11 -3.02
N ILE A 465 -0.72 -20.30 -2.43
CA ILE A 465 0.54 -20.96 -2.10
C ILE A 465 1.36 -21.23 -3.38
N PRO A 466 0.82 -21.85 -4.45
CA PRO A 466 1.54 -22.02 -5.72
C PRO A 466 1.97 -20.70 -6.38
N LEU A 467 1.13 -19.65 -6.29
CA LEU A 467 1.43 -18.32 -6.82
C LEU A 467 2.65 -17.69 -6.13
N LEU A 468 2.68 -17.72 -4.80
CA LEU A 468 3.81 -17.21 -4.01
C LEU A 468 5.08 -18.01 -4.29
N GLU A 469 4.99 -19.34 -4.42
CA GLU A 469 6.15 -20.14 -4.80
C GLU A 469 6.67 -19.82 -6.21
N LEU A 470 5.78 -19.46 -7.15
CA LEU A 470 6.20 -19.01 -8.47
C LEU A 470 6.94 -17.67 -8.35
N GLU A 471 6.34 -16.71 -7.64
CA GLU A 471 6.92 -15.37 -7.47
C GLU A 471 8.32 -15.45 -6.84
N ILE A 472 8.48 -16.27 -5.79
CA ILE A 472 9.79 -16.52 -5.16
C ILE A 472 10.80 -17.07 -6.17
N LYS A 473 10.42 -18.07 -6.97
CA LYS A 473 11.33 -18.67 -7.96
C LYS A 473 11.74 -17.67 -9.05
N ILE A 474 10.80 -16.86 -9.53
CA ILE A 474 11.08 -15.83 -10.54
C ILE A 474 12.02 -14.78 -9.96
N ASP A 475 11.77 -14.31 -8.74
CA ASP A 475 12.64 -13.34 -8.08
C ASP A 475 14.04 -13.89 -7.81
N GLU A 476 14.15 -15.17 -7.41
CA GLU A 476 15.44 -15.84 -7.25
C GLU A 476 16.21 -15.93 -8.57
N ILE A 477 15.52 -16.16 -9.69
CA ILE A 477 16.13 -16.18 -11.04
C ILE A 477 16.60 -14.76 -11.42
N VAL A 478 15.75 -13.75 -11.27
CA VAL A 478 16.03 -12.36 -11.67
C VAL A 478 17.15 -11.75 -10.82
N ASN A 479 17.20 -12.06 -9.52
CA ASN A 479 18.24 -11.53 -8.62
C ASN A 479 19.56 -12.33 -8.65
N ASN A 480 19.63 -13.43 -9.41
CA ASN A 480 20.84 -14.22 -9.52
C ASN A 480 21.88 -13.53 -10.42
N LYS A 481 22.92 -12.97 -9.81
CA LYS A 481 24.00 -12.24 -10.49
C LYS A 481 24.90 -13.13 -11.36
N ASP A 482 24.85 -14.45 -11.18
CA ASP A 482 25.70 -15.39 -11.90
C ASP A 482 25.09 -15.81 -13.25
N LEU A 483 23.85 -15.42 -13.54
CA LEU A 483 23.14 -15.77 -14.78
C LEU A 483 23.28 -14.68 -15.83
N SER A 484 23.45 -15.09 -17.09
CA SER A 484 23.32 -14.19 -18.22
C SER A 484 21.84 -13.81 -18.43
N LYS A 485 21.58 -12.72 -19.17
CA LYS A 485 20.21 -12.30 -19.47
C LYS A 485 19.42 -13.37 -20.24
N GLU A 486 20.06 -14.06 -21.18
CA GLU A 486 19.47 -15.16 -21.95
C GLU A 486 19.15 -16.37 -21.06
N ASP A 487 20.03 -16.68 -20.10
CA ASP A 487 19.79 -17.75 -19.12
C ASP A 487 18.64 -17.41 -18.17
N ILE A 488 18.53 -16.14 -17.74
CA ILE A 488 17.41 -15.64 -16.93
C ILE A 488 16.10 -15.86 -17.67
N ASP A 489 16.00 -15.41 -18.92
CA ASP A 489 14.78 -15.53 -19.71
C ASP A 489 14.39 -17.00 -19.95
N THR A 490 15.36 -17.83 -20.33
CA THR A 490 15.15 -19.27 -20.55
C THR A 490 14.63 -19.94 -19.28
N ARG A 491 15.20 -19.61 -18.11
CA ARG A 491 14.76 -20.16 -16.83
C ARG A 491 13.38 -19.66 -16.42
N ILE A 492 13.05 -18.39 -16.66
CA ILE A 492 11.69 -17.86 -16.41
C ILE A 492 10.67 -18.62 -17.26
N ILE A 493 10.94 -18.79 -18.56
CA ILE A 493 10.07 -19.55 -19.47
C ILE A 493 9.88 -20.99 -18.99
N ASN A 494 10.96 -21.66 -18.61
CA ASN A 494 10.90 -23.05 -18.14
C ASN A 494 10.13 -23.18 -16.82
N VAL A 495 10.39 -22.30 -15.84
CA VAL A 495 9.70 -22.34 -14.54
C VAL A 495 8.20 -22.13 -14.71
N ILE A 496 7.78 -21.19 -15.56
CA ILE A 496 6.36 -20.95 -15.83
C ILE A 496 5.77 -22.13 -16.61
N LYS A 497 6.43 -22.64 -17.65
CA LYS A 497 5.92 -23.83 -18.38
C LYS A 497 5.80 -25.07 -17.49
N GLU A 498 6.74 -25.30 -16.57
CA GLU A 498 6.73 -26.47 -15.68
C GLU A 498 5.69 -26.36 -14.56
N LYS A 499 5.58 -25.20 -13.89
CA LYS A 499 4.69 -25.02 -12.74
C LYS A 499 3.27 -24.64 -13.12
N TYR A 500 3.08 -23.96 -14.25
CA TYR A 500 1.81 -23.34 -14.62
C TYR A 500 0.97 -24.15 -15.60
N ILE A 501 1.52 -25.24 -16.14
CA ILE A 501 0.69 -26.33 -16.63
C ILE A 501 0.23 -27.10 -15.40
N ILE A 502 -0.73 -26.54 -14.64
CA ILE A 502 -1.54 -27.33 -13.73
C ILE A 502 -2.20 -28.37 -14.62
N LYS A 503 -1.66 -29.59 -14.58
CA LYS A 503 -2.26 -30.75 -15.25
C LYS A 503 -3.73 -30.72 -14.88
N ASP A 504 -4.60 -30.66 -15.90
CA ASP A 504 -6.05 -30.58 -15.73
C ASP A 504 -6.44 -31.39 -14.49
N VAL A 505 -6.94 -30.71 -13.45
CA VAL A 505 -7.33 -31.34 -12.19
C VAL A 505 -8.11 -32.60 -12.58
N PRO A 506 -7.69 -33.80 -12.14
CA PRO A 506 -8.32 -35.04 -12.56
C PRO A 506 -9.82 -34.87 -12.42
N GLN A 507 -10.54 -34.89 -13.55
CA GLN A 507 -11.99 -34.96 -13.52
C GLN A 507 -12.32 -36.32 -12.92
N ASP A 508 -12.39 -36.39 -11.60
CA ASP A 508 -12.89 -37.56 -10.90
C ASP A 508 -14.35 -37.72 -11.34
N LYS A 509 -14.54 -38.65 -12.28
CA LYS A 509 -15.80 -38.89 -13.02
C LYS A 509 -16.92 -39.46 -12.14
N LYS A 510 -17.03 -39.11 -10.85
CA LYS A 510 -17.90 -39.86 -9.92
C LYS A 510 -18.88 -39.10 -9.05
N ASP A 511 -18.80 -37.77 -8.95
CA ASP A 511 -19.74 -37.05 -8.09
C ASP A 511 -20.76 -36.27 -8.93
N GLU A 512 -21.78 -36.97 -9.41
CA GLU A 512 -22.96 -36.41 -10.10
C GLU A 512 -23.95 -35.71 -9.13
N ASP A 513 -23.70 -35.69 -7.83
CA ASP A 513 -24.75 -35.38 -6.84
C ASP A 513 -24.61 -34.05 -6.05
N ASP A 514 -23.53 -33.26 -6.23
CA ASP A 514 -23.36 -32.05 -5.41
C ASP A 514 -23.67 -30.74 -6.15
N ASN A 515 -24.63 -30.04 -5.56
CA ASN A 515 -25.27 -28.78 -5.93
C ASN A 515 -24.32 -27.56 -5.80
N GLU A 516 -23.03 -27.73 -6.11
CA GLU A 516 -22.06 -26.65 -6.10
C GLU A 516 -22.25 -25.75 -7.34
N ASN A 517 -22.26 -24.45 -7.10
CA ASN A 517 -22.56 -23.43 -8.09
C ASN A 517 -21.53 -23.48 -9.25
N PRO A 518 -21.90 -23.84 -10.48
CA PRO A 518 -20.96 -24.08 -11.59
C PRO A 518 -20.12 -22.85 -11.96
N LEU A 519 -20.54 -21.64 -11.55
CA LEU A 519 -19.75 -20.43 -11.72
C LEU A 519 -18.44 -20.42 -10.91
N SER A 520 -18.40 -20.93 -9.68
CA SER A 520 -17.15 -20.87 -8.89
C SER A 520 -16.04 -21.76 -9.48
N ARG A 521 -16.40 -22.95 -10.00
CA ARG A 521 -15.46 -23.86 -10.69
C ARG A 521 -14.98 -23.34 -12.04
N ALA A 522 -15.78 -22.55 -12.75
CA ALA A 522 -15.37 -21.97 -14.03
C ALA A 522 -14.35 -20.84 -13.87
N PHE A 523 -14.47 -20.02 -12.81
CA PHE A 523 -13.49 -18.97 -12.53
C PHE A 523 -12.13 -19.52 -12.09
N THR A 524 -12.10 -20.59 -11.29
CA THR A 524 -10.82 -21.17 -10.82
C THR A 524 -10.00 -21.77 -11.95
N THR A 525 -10.63 -22.43 -12.92
CA THR A 525 -9.91 -23.09 -14.04
C THR A 525 -9.24 -22.13 -15.02
N ALA A 526 -9.78 -20.92 -15.23
CA ALA A 526 -9.14 -19.90 -16.06
C ALA A 526 -8.00 -19.16 -15.32
N HIS A 527 -8.17 -18.86 -14.03
CA HIS A 527 -7.13 -18.22 -13.22
C HIS A 527 -5.98 -19.18 -12.83
N GLN A 528 -6.23 -20.49 -12.88
CA GLN A 528 -5.19 -21.52 -12.69
C GLN A 528 -4.06 -21.48 -13.72
N ARG A 529 -4.24 -20.79 -14.86
CA ARG A 529 -3.25 -20.76 -15.95
C ARG A 529 -2.36 -19.52 -16.02
N ASN A 530 -2.69 -18.45 -15.29
CA ASN A 530 -1.91 -17.21 -15.31
C ASN A 530 -1.60 -16.69 -13.89
N SER A 531 -0.47 -16.01 -13.70
CA SER A 531 -0.12 -15.39 -12.41
C SER A 531 -1.06 -14.22 -12.11
N LEU A 532 -1.36 -14.00 -10.82
CA LEU A 532 -2.03 -12.77 -10.39
C LEU A 532 -1.07 -11.57 -10.37
N SER A 533 0.24 -11.80 -10.23
CA SER A 533 1.26 -10.76 -10.24
C SER A 533 1.47 -10.23 -11.67
N VAL A 534 1.23 -8.94 -11.85
CA VAL A 534 1.51 -8.25 -13.12
C VAL A 534 2.99 -8.35 -13.45
N THR A 535 3.85 -8.28 -12.43
CA THR A 535 5.30 -8.34 -12.61
C THR A 535 5.73 -9.67 -13.21
N THR A 536 5.23 -10.77 -12.66
CA THR A 536 5.51 -12.11 -13.17
C THR A 536 4.99 -12.30 -14.59
N ASN A 537 3.75 -11.88 -14.88
CA ASN A 537 3.19 -11.98 -16.23
C ASN A 537 4.03 -11.17 -17.25
N ARG A 538 4.48 -9.97 -16.87
CA ARG A 538 5.33 -9.13 -17.73
C ARG A 538 6.71 -9.74 -17.96
N LEU A 539 7.37 -10.20 -16.90
CA LEU A 539 8.67 -10.86 -17.01
C LEU A 539 8.61 -12.08 -17.94
N TYR A 540 7.52 -12.85 -17.86
CA TYR A 540 7.28 -13.97 -18.77
C TYR A 540 7.11 -13.53 -20.23
N MET A 541 6.21 -12.57 -20.47
CA MET A 541 5.95 -12.03 -21.81
C MET A 541 7.22 -11.44 -22.43
N ASP A 542 7.99 -10.68 -21.64
CA ASP A 542 9.27 -10.11 -22.08
C ASP A 542 10.31 -11.19 -22.39
N ALA A 543 10.38 -12.25 -21.57
CA ALA A 543 11.27 -13.39 -21.81
C ALA A 543 10.91 -14.13 -23.10
N LEU A 544 9.61 -14.32 -23.39
CA LEU A 544 9.15 -14.89 -24.66
C LEU A 544 9.57 -14.02 -25.86
N LEU A 545 9.39 -12.69 -25.77
CA LEU A 545 9.83 -11.77 -26.82
C LEU A 545 11.33 -11.79 -27.04
N ARG A 546 12.14 -11.76 -25.98
CA ARG A 546 13.62 -11.79 -26.08
C ARG A 546 14.14 -13.09 -26.69
N ASN A 547 13.46 -14.22 -26.45
CA ASN A 547 13.77 -15.51 -27.07
C ASN A 547 13.11 -15.72 -28.44
N SER A 548 12.51 -14.69 -29.04
CA SER A 548 11.82 -14.77 -30.33
C SER A 548 10.69 -15.83 -30.37
N MET A 549 10.11 -16.16 -29.21
CA MET A 549 8.96 -17.06 -29.07
C MET A 549 7.65 -16.29 -29.33
N PHE A 550 7.54 -15.71 -30.53
CA PHE A 550 6.46 -14.78 -30.86
C PHE A 550 5.09 -15.46 -30.83
N GLU A 551 4.99 -16.70 -31.30
CA GLU A 551 3.73 -17.45 -31.29
C GLU A 551 3.17 -17.55 -29.87
N GLU A 552 3.95 -18.08 -28.93
CA GLU A 552 3.56 -18.20 -27.53
C GLU A 552 3.29 -16.84 -26.89
N PHE A 553 4.10 -15.82 -27.20
CA PHE A 553 3.87 -14.47 -26.70
C PHE A 553 2.48 -13.95 -27.09
N PHE A 554 2.09 -14.05 -28.37
CA PHE A 554 0.79 -13.55 -28.83
C PHE A 554 -0.37 -14.39 -28.27
N TYR A 555 -0.22 -15.71 -28.16
CA TYR A 555 -1.22 -16.57 -27.51
C TYR A 555 -1.42 -16.20 -26.05
N THR A 556 -0.34 -16.13 -25.26
CA THR A 556 -0.42 -15.77 -23.84
C THR A 556 -0.95 -14.35 -23.65
N SER A 557 -0.48 -13.39 -24.45
CA SER A 557 -0.92 -12.00 -24.34
C SER A 557 -2.41 -11.84 -24.65
N MET A 558 -2.91 -12.52 -25.68
CA MET A 558 -4.35 -12.50 -25.99
C MET A 558 -5.16 -13.24 -24.94
N ASP A 559 -4.70 -14.38 -24.41
CA ASP A 559 -5.41 -15.09 -23.34
C ASP A 559 -5.55 -14.20 -22.08
N LEU A 560 -4.45 -13.56 -21.65
CA LEU A 560 -4.45 -12.59 -20.56
C LEU A 560 -5.35 -11.38 -20.87
N PHE A 561 -5.26 -10.83 -22.07
CA PHE A 561 -6.10 -9.71 -22.50
C PHE A 561 -7.59 -10.06 -22.40
N MET A 562 -7.97 -11.23 -22.91
CA MET A 562 -9.33 -11.74 -22.90
C MET A 562 -9.85 -11.96 -21.47
N GLN A 563 -9.00 -12.49 -20.60
CA GLN A 563 -9.33 -12.74 -19.19
C GLN A 563 -9.53 -11.44 -18.40
N TYR A 564 -8.76 -10.40 -18.72
CA TYR A 564 -8.69 -9.17 -17.95
C TYR A 564 -9.13 -7.92 -18.72
N PHE A 565 -9.92 -8.07 -19.79
CA PHE A 565 -10.21 -6.98 -20.75
C PHE A 565 -10.87 -5.72 -20.15
N GLN A 566 -11.53 -5.85 -18.99
CA GLN A 566 -12.16 -4.73 -18.28
C GLN A 566 -11.21 -4.03 -17.31
N LEU A 567 -10.02 -4.60 -17.11
CA LEU A 567 -9.02 -4.13 -16.16
C LEU A 567 -7.92 -3.39 -16.91
N ASP A 568 -7.28 -2.49 -16.20
CA ASP A 568 -6.20 -1.65 -16.69
C ASP A 568 -4.98 -2.46 -17.17
N PHE A 569 -4.71 -3.61 -16.54
CA PHE A 569 -3.66 -4.53 -16.99
C PHE A 569 -3.76 -4.89 -18.48
N SER A 570 -4.98 -5.08 -19.00
CA SER A 570 -5.20 -5.39 -20.43
C SER A 570 -4.73 -4.28 -21.37
N ARG A 571 -4.84 -3.01 -20.96
CA ARG A 571 -4.33 -1.86 -21.70
C ARG A 571 -2.81 -1.87 -21.75
N THR A 572 -2.18 -2.31 -20.67
CA THR A 572 -0.72 -2.45 -20.63
C THR A 572 -0.24 -3.57 -21.57
N ILE A 573 -0.97 -4.68 -21.66
CA ILE A 573 -0.69 -5.75 -22.64
C ILE A 573 -0.79 -5.20 -24.07
N ILE A 574 -1.90 -4.53 -24.40
CA ILE A 574 -2.09 -3.89 -25.71
C ILE A 574 -0.92 -2.94 -26.04
N SER A 575 -0.55 -2.09 -25.08
CA SER A 575 0.55 -1.14 -25.28
C SER A 575 1.89 -1.84 -25.52
N THR A 576 2.16 -2.95 -24.83
CA THR A 576 3.37 -3.76 -25.05
C THR A 576 3.36 -4.41 -26.42
N ILE A 577 2.21 -4.95 -26.86
CA ILE A 577 2.09 -5.51 -28.21
C ILE A 577 2.38 -4.43 -29.26
N ASP A 578 1.69 -3.29 -29.16
CA ASP A 578 1.75 -2.18 -30.12
C ASP A 578 3.17 -1.62 -30.25
N ARG A 579 3.79 -1.29 -29.12
CA ARG A 579 5.05 -0.51 -29.10
C ARG A 579 6.30 -1.37 -29.18
N VAL A 580 6.25 -2.58 -28.63
CA VAL A 580 7.44 -3.42 -28.43
C VAL A 580 7.39 -4.67 -29.27
N ALA A 581 6.32 -5.46 -29.15
CA ALA A 581 6.24 -6.76 -29.80
C ALA A 581 6.22 -6.65 -31.33
N LEU A 582 5.38 -5.77 -31.89
CA LEU A 582 5.29 -5.59 -33.35
C LEU A 582 6.62 -5.09 -33.93
N ALA A 583 7.31 -4.16 -33.24
CA ALA A 583 8.63 -3.70 -33.65
C ALA A 583 9.66 -4.85 -33.66
N LYS A 584 9.65 -5.72 -32.65
CA LYS A 584 10.54 -6.89 -32.56
C LYS A 584 10.23 -7.96 -33.60
N VAL A 585 8.95 -8.23 -33.87
CA VAL A 585 8.54 -9.13 -34.96
C VAL A 585 9.05 -8.61 -36.30
N LYS A 586 8.90 -7.31 -36.55
CA LYS A 586 9.44 -6.68 -37.76
C LYS A 586 10.97 -6.78 -37.83
N GLU A 587 11.68 -6.47 -36.75
CA GLU A 587 13.13 -6.58 -36.67
C GLU A 587 13.59 -8.01 -37.01
N TYR A 588 12.94 -9.02 -36.43
CA TYR A 588 13.21 -10.43 -36.71
C TYR A 588 12.96 -10.82 -38.17
N ILE A 589 11.85 -10.34 -38.75
CA ILE A 589 11.52 -10.56 -40.16
C ILE A 589 12.56 -9.88 -41.07
N ASP A 590 12.95 -8.64 -40.76
CA ASP A 590 13.95 -7.88 -41.51
C ASP A 590 15.33 -8.58 -41.43
N GLN A 591 15.73 -9.12 -40.27
CA GLN A 591 16.96 -9.89 -40.10
C GLN A 591 16.95 -11.19 -40.94
N ILE A 592 15.86 -11.95 -40.90
CA ILE A 592 15.72 -13.16 -41.71
C ILE A 592 15.70 -12.80 -43.20
N TYR A 593 15.02 -11.72 -43.57
CA TYR A 593 15.00 -11.24 -44.94
C TYR A 593 16.39 -10.85 -45.44
N GLN A 594 17.16 -10.11 -44.64
CA GLN A 594 18.55 -9.77 -44.95
C GLN A 594 19.43 -11.01 -45.09
N LYS A 595 19.26 -12.00 -44.21
CA LYS A 595 19.96 -13.28 -44.29
C LYS A 595 19.63 -14.01 -45.60
N ILE A 596 18.34 -14.15 -45.92
CA ILE A 596 17.88 -14.78 -47.18
C ILE A 596 18.42 -14.02 -48.40
N ALA A 597 18.37 -12.68 -48.38
CA ALA A 597 18.89 -11.86 -49.47
C ALA A 597 20.41 -12.04 -49.66
N SER A 598 21.17 -12.11 -48.56
CA SER A 598 22.60 -12.43 -48.58
C SER A 598 22.84 -13.82 -49.15
N ASP A 599 22.10 -14.83 -48.67
CA ASP A 599 22.23 -16.21 -49.10
C ASP A 599 21.90 -16.39 -50.60
N ILE A 600 20.90 -15.67 -51.11
CA ILE A 600 20.58 -15.63 -52.54
C ILE A 600 21.70 -14.96 -53.34
N THR A 601 22.26 -13.86 -52.83
CA THR A 601 23.37 -13.16 -53.50
C THR A 601 24.59 -14.05 -53.60
N ASP A 602 24.91 -14.79 -52.54
CA ASP A 602 25.96 -15.81 -52.54
C ASP A 602 25.69 -16.89 -53.56
N VAL A 603 24.46 -17.45 -53.58
CA VAL A 603 24.04 -18.45 -54.60
C VAL A 603 24.23 -17.89 -56.01
N ILE A 604 23.81 -16.65 -56.28
CA ILE A 604 23.99 -16.02 -57.60
C ILE A 604 25.48 -15.89 -57.94
N ASN A 605 26.31 -15.48 -56.98
CA ASN A 605 27.75 -15.33 -57.19
C ASN A 605 28.43 -16.68 -57.44
N ASP A 606 28.07 -17.73 -56.69
CA ASP A 606 28.57 -19.09 -56.87
C ASP A 606 28.23 -19.59 -58.27
N ILE A 607 26.99 -19.38 -58.72
CA ILE A 607 26.53 -19.75 -60.06
C ILE A 607 27.30 -19.01 -61.16
N GLN A 608 27.66 -17.74 -60.93
CA GLN A 608 28.46 -16.96 -61.89
C GLN A 608 29.92 -17.41 -61.95
N GLN A 609 30.46 -17.98 -60.86
CA GLN A 609 31.85 -18.43 -60.78
C GLN A 609 32.04 -19.87 -61.28
N ILE A 610 31.00 -20.70 -61.22
CA ILE A 610 31.04 -22.10 -61.70
C ILE A 610 31.14 -22.13 -63.23
N GLN A 611 32.31 -22.50 -63.76
CA GLN A 611 32.52 -22.70 -65.21
C GLN A 611 31.92 -24.02 -65.71
N GLU A 612 31.89 -25.06 -64.88
CA GLU A 612 31.28 -26.37 -65.15
C GLU A 612 30.43 -26.81 -63.95
N PHE A 613 29.11 -26.94 -64.15
CA PHE A 613 28.20 -27.42 -63.11
C PHE A 613 28.37 -28.93 -62.93
N ASN A 614 28.99 -29.34 -61.82
CA ASN A 614 28.89 -30.72 -61.36
C ASN A 614 27.65 -30.90 -60.47
N GLU A 615 27.18 -32.15 -60.36
CA GLU A 615 25.99 -32.53 -59.59
C GLU A 615 26.09 -32.08 -58.12
N GLU A 616 27.27 -32.21 -57.51
CA GLU A 616 27.49 -31.83 -56.11
C GLU A 616 27.29 -30.32 -55.86
N SER A 617 27.78 -29.44 -56.75
CA SER A 617 27.58 -28.00 -56.62
C SER A 617 26.11 -27.61 -56.81
N PHE A 618 25.41 -28.31 -57.71
CA PHE A 618 23.98 -28.11 -57.90
C PHE A 618 23.19 -28.48 -56.64
N ASP A 619 23.47 -29.65 -56.05
CA ASP A 619 22.79 -30.12 -54.84
C ASP A 619 23.02 -29.18 -53.66
N GLN A 620 24.24 -28.64 -53.50
CA GLN A 620 24.56 -27.67 -52.45
C GLN A 620 23.78 -26.36 -52.64
N LEU A 621 23.74 -25.83 -53.85
CA LEU A 621 22.97 -24.61 -54.17
C LEU A 621 21.47 -24.83 -53.99
N PHE A 622 20.96 -25.96 -54.48
CA PHE A 622 19.55 -26.32 -54.38
C PHE A 622 19.13 -26.52 -52.92
N LYS A 623 19.99 -27.12 -52.09
CA LYS A 623 19.76 -27.24 -50.65
C LYS A 623 19.70 -25.87 -49.97
N LYS A 624 20.68 -24.98 -50.22
CA LYS A 624 20.69 -23.61 -49.65
C LYS A 624 19.45 -22.82 -50.06
N LEU A 625 19.00 -22.99 -51.31
CA LEU A 625 17.79 -22.40 -51.85
C LEU A 625 16.53 -22.97 -51.15
N THR A 626 16.45 -24.29 -51.00
CA THR A 626 15.34 -24.97 -50.33
C THR A 626 15.22 -24.54 -48.86
N ASP A 627 16.34 -24.47 -48.13
CA ASP A 627 16.39 -24.03 -46.74
C ASP A 627 15.87 -22.59 -46.59
N ASN A 628 16.16 -21.70 -47.56
CA ASN A 628 15.62 -20.35 -47.60
C ASN A 628 14.12 -20.30 -47.87
N ILE A 629 13.59 -21.12 -48.81
CA ILE A 629 12.14 -21.22 -49.05
C ILE A 629 11.43 -21.68 -47.77
N LEU A 630 11.94 -22.73 -47.12
CA LEU A 630 11.36 -23.25 -45.89
C LEU A 630 11.35 -22.18 -44.79
N THR A 631 12.43 -21.40 -44.68
CA THR A 631 12.50 -20.28 -43.73
C THR A 631 11.44 -19.20 -44.02
N VAL A 632 11.20 -18.86 -45.29
CA VAL A 632 10.10 -17.92 -45.67
C VAL A 632 8.73 -18.52 -45.36
N ALA A 633 8.54 -19.81 -45.65
CA ALA A 633 7.28 -20.51 -45.39
C ALA A 633 6.97 -20.53 -43.88
N ASP A 634 7.97 -20.79 -43.04
CA ASP A 634 7.84 -20.76 -41.58
C ASP A 634 7.49 -19.35 -41.07
N LEU A 635 8.07 -18.29 -41.66
CA LEU A 635 7.70 -16.91 -41.34
C LEU A 635 6.26 -16.57 -41.71
N ILE A 636 5.80 -16.99 -42.89
CA ILE A 636 4.41 -16.78 -43.32
C ILE A 636 3.46 -17.55 -42.38
N ALA A 637 3.83 -18.78 -42.01
CA ALA A 637 3.05 -19.58 -41.05
C ALA A 637 2.97 -18.88 -39.68
N LEU A 638 4.08 -18.33 -39.17
CA LEU A 638 4.12 -17.57 -37.93
C LEU A 638 3.21 -16.33 -38.01
N LEU A 639 3.33 -15.51 -39.06
CA LEU A 639 2.48 -14.32 -39.23
C LEU A 639 1.00 -14.68 -39.34
N ASN A 640 0.67 -15.77 -40.04
CA ASN A 640 -0.70 -16.24 -40.13
C ASN A 640 -1.25 -16.65 -38.76
N LYS A 641 -0.46 -17.37 -37.94
CA LYS A 641 -0.86 -17.73 -36.57
C LYS A 641 -1.07 -16.49 -35.70
N ILE A 642 -0.15 -15.52 -35.74
CA ILE A 642 -0.30 -14.23 -35.04
C ILE A 642 -1.57 -13.51 -35.50
N GLY A 643 -1.83 -13.48 -36.82
CA GLY A 643 -3.02 -12.89 -37.41
C GLY A 643 -4.31 -13.56 -36.94
N VAL A 644 -4.37 -14.89 -36.89
CA VAL A 644 -5.52 -15.65 -36.38
C VAL A 644 -5.77 -15.33 -34.91
N VAL A 645 -4.72 -15.26 -34.09
CA VAL A 645 -4.82 -14.93 -32.66
C VAL A 645 -5.38 -13.52 -32.46
N CYS A 646 -4.87 -12.54 -33.20
CA CYS A 646 -5.36 -11.17 -33.15
C CYS A 646 -6.81 -11.05 -33.67
N ALA A 647 -7.16 -11.81 -34.71
CA ALA A 647 -8.51 -11.86 -35.28
C ALA A 647 -9.55 -12.44 -34.31
N ASN A 648 -9.15 -13.37 -33.45
CA ASN A 648 -10.03 -13.86 -32.39
C ASN A 648 -10.28 -12.77 -31.33
N GLY A 649 -9.28 -11.95 -31.00
CA GLY A 649 -9.44 -10.78 -30.13
C GLY A 649 -10.35 -9.70 -30.73
N ILE A 650 -10.34 -9.54 -32.06
CA ILE A 650 -11.18 -8.58 -32.81
C ILE A 650 -12.69 -8.81 -32.56
N GLN A 651 -13.12 -10.04 -32.27
CA GLN A 651 -14.53 -10.34 -32.01
C GLN A 651 -15.09 -9.60 -30.78
N ILE A 652 -14.22 -9.05 -29.93
CA ILE A 652 -14.58 -8.33 -28.71
C ILE A 652 -14.54 -6.81 -28.89
N ILE A 653 -14.13 -6.31 -30.06
CA ILE A 653 -14.13 -4.87 -30.37
C ILE A 653 -15.43 -4.14 -29.99
N PRO A 654 -16.65 -4.70 -30.16
CA PRO A 654 -17.87 -4.00 -29.74
C PRO A 654 -17.93 -3.67 -28.24
N LEU A 655 -17.12 -4.33 -27.41
CA LEU A 655 -17.02 -4.15 -25.96
C LEU A 655 -15.84 -3.27 -25.55
N LEU A 656 -14.94 -2.94 -26.49
CA LEU A 656 -13.75 -2.12 -26.21
C LEU A 656 -14.07 -0.63 -26.36
N ASP A 657 -13.29 0.18 -25.64
CA ASP A 657 -13.28 1.62 -25.88
C ASP A 657 -12.71 1.95 -27.27
N ASP A 658 -12.90 3.19 -27.73
CA ASP A 658 -12.45 3.65 -29.05
C ASP A 658 -10.94 3.38 -29.29
N LYS A 659 -10.13 3.31 -28.23
CA LYS A 659 -8.68 3.05 -28.33
C LYS A 659 -8.37 1.59 -28.63
N GLY A 660 -9.08 0.65 -28.00
CA GLY A 660 -8.92 -0.78 -28.27
C GLY A 660 -9.23 -1.12 -29.74
N GLY A 661 -10.31 -0.56 -30.28
CA GLY A 661 -10.66 -0.75 -31.70
C GLY A 661 -9.60 -0.22 -32.67
N ILE A 662 -9.00 0.95 -32.37
CA ILE A 662 -7.92 1.52 -33.18
C ILE A 662 -6.68 0.59 -33.18
N PHE A 663 -6.31 0.04 -32.03
CA PHE A 663 -5.16 -0.85 -31.89
C PHE A 663 -5.29 -2.12 -32.75
N PHE A 664 -6.44 -2.80 -32.70
CA PHE A 664 -6.62 -4.03 -33.50
C PHE A 664 -6.61 -3.75 -35.00
N ASN A 665 -7.20 -2.63 -35.44
CA ASN A 665 -7.14 -2.20 -36.84
C ASN A 665 -5.70 -1.89 -37.29
N TYR A 666 -4.91 -1.24 -36.43
CA TYR A 666 -3.50 -0.97 -36.68
C TYR A 666 -2.70 -2.28 -36.79
N THR A 667 -2.85 -3.19 -35.82
CA THR A 667 -2.19 -4.49 -35.80
C THR A 667 -2.52 -5.31 -37.04
N GLN A 668 -3.80 -5.35 -37.44
CA GLN A 668 -4.22 -6.04 -38.66
C GLN A 668 -3.57 -5.42 -39.91
N SER A 669 -3.57 -4.10 -40.02
CA SER A 669 -2.96 -3.39 -41.17
C SER A 669 -1.46 -3.66 -41.26
N PHE A 670 -0.78 -3.65 -40.11
CA PHE A 670 0.64 -3.95 -40.00
C PHE A 670 0.97 -5.39 -40.41
N LEU A 671 0.18 -6.37 -39.97
CA LEU A 671 0.37 -7.77 -40.36
C LEU A 671 0.14 -7.97 -41.86
N ILE A 672 -0.85 -7.28 -42.45
CA ILE A 672 -1.09 -7.31 -43.90
C ILE A 672 0.13 -6.76 -44.65
N GLU A 673 0.68 -5.62 -44.22
CA GLU A 673 1.88 -5.02 -44.84
C GLU A 673 3.08 -5.98 -44.81
N LEU A 674 3.32 -6.65 -43.68
CA LEU A 674 4.39 -7.65 -43.56
C LEU A 674 4.17 -8.87 -44.47
N ILE A 675 2.94 -9.36 -44.58
CA ILE A 675 2.60 -10.48 -45.47
C ILE A 675 2.81 -10.08 -46.94
N GLU A 676 2.44 -8.85 -47.32
CA GLU A 676 2.67 -8.33 -48.67
C GLU A 676 4.18 -8.23 -48.99
N GLN A 677 4.99 -7.75 -48.04
CA GLN A 677 6.45 -7.67 -48.17
C GLN A 677 7.08 -9.07 -48.34
N LEU A 678 6.68 -10.04 -47.52
CA LEU A 678 7.16 -11.42 -47.62
C LEU A 678 6.71 -12.08 -48.93
N SER A 679 5.48 -11.83 -49.37
CA SER A 679 4.95 -12.35 -50.63
C SER A 679 5.75 -11.82 -51.82
N SER A 680 6.05 -10.52 -51.86
CA SER A 680 6.90 -9.91 -52.90
C SER A 680 8.29 -10.56 -52.96
N SER A 681 8.85 -10.84 -51.79
CA SER A 681 10.15 -11.51 -51.64
C SER A 681 10.14 -12.93 -52.17
N LEU A 682 9.08 -13.70 -51.86
CA LEU A 682 8.87 -15.05 -52.38
C LEU A 682 8.75 -15.05 -53.92
N TYR A 683 8.09 -14.06 -54.51
CA TYR A 683 8.03 -13.93 -55.97
C TYR A 683 9.41 -13.69 -56.60
N SER A 684 10.21 -12.79 -56.02
CA SER A 684 11.59 -12.55 -56.47
C SER A 684 12.46 -13.82 -56.35
N PHE A 685 12.21 -14.60 -55.30
CA PHE A 685 12.88 -15.87 -55.06
C PHE A 685 12.55 -16.89 -56.15
N ILE A 686 11.26 -17.12 -56.41
CA ILE A 686 10.77 -18.04 -57.45
C ILE A 686 11.32 -17.65 -58.82
N ALA A 687 11.38 -16.34 -59.13
CA ALA A 687 11.98 -15.84 -60.36
C ALA A 687 13.48 -16.20 -60.47
N THR A 688 14.22 -16.12 -59.35
CA THR A 688 15.64 -16.49 -59.31
C THR A 688 15.83 -17.99 -59.53
N VAL A 689 15.04 -18.84 -58.84
CA VAL A 689 15.05 -20.30 -59.03
C VAL A 689 14.82 -20.66 -60.50
N LYS A 690 13.85 -19.99 -61.13
CA LYS A 690 13.53 -20.21 -62.55
C LYS A 690 14.72 -19.88 -63.45
N ILE A 691 15.40 -18.75 -63.23
CA ILE A 691 16.60 -18.37 -64.00
C ILE A 691 17.72 -19.40 -63.84
N ILE A 692 17.90 -19.94 -62.61
CA ILE A 692 18.90 -20.98 -62.34
C ILE A 692 18.57 -22.24 -63.12
N SER A 693 17.32 -22.72 -63.03
CA SER A 693 16.85 -23.91 -63.72
C SER A 693 17.00 -23.79 -65.25
N GLU A 694 16.67 -22.63 -65.82
CA GLU A 694 16.84 -22.36 -67.26
C GLU A 694 18.32 -22.38 -67.70
N LYS A 695 19.26 -22.00 -66.81
CA LYS A 695 20.69 -21.96 -67.12
C LYS A 695 21.41 -23.30 -66.94
N THR A 696 20.98 -24.14 -66.01
CA THR A 696 21.70 -25.38 -65.68
C THR A 696 21.41 -26.54 -66.63
N ASN A 697 20.40 -26.44 -67.51
CA ASN A 697 20.07 -27.46 -68.54
C ASN A 697 19.88 -28.90 -68.00
N PHE A 698 19.69 -29.06 -66.69
CA PHE A 698 19.76 -30.36 -66.01
C PHE A 698 18.49 -31.23 -66.10
N GLY A 699 17.60 -30.95 -67.05
CA GLY A 699 16.46 -31.82 -67.36
C GLY A 699 15.40 -31.96 -66.25
N PHE A 700 15.52 -31.23 -65.13
CA PHE A 700 14.44 -31.09 -64.16
C PHE A 700 13.34 -30.21 -64.76
N SER A 701 12.08 -30.68 -64.73
CA SER A 701 10.97 -29.81 -65.10
C SER A 701 10.89 -28.64 -64.11
N THR A 702 10.72 -27.44 -64.65
CA THR A 702 10.37 -26.23 -63.88
C THR A 702 8.97 -26.26 -63.28
N GLU A 703 8.15 -27.25 -63.64
CA GLU A 703 6.91 -27.61 -62.91
C GLU A 703 7.25 -28.28 -61.59
#